data_AF-A0A2M6WT65-F1
#
_entry.id   AF-A0A2M6WT65-F1
#
_cell.length_a   1.000
_cell.length_b   1.000
_cell.length_c   1.000
_cell.angle_alpha   90.00
_cell.angle_beta   90.00
_cell.angle_gamma   90.00
#
_symmetry.space_group_name_H-M   'P 1'
#
loop_
_entity.id
_entity.type
_entity.pdbx_description
1 polymer ?
#
loop_
_entity_poly.entity_id
_entity_poly.type
_entity_poly.pdbx_seq_one_letter_code
_entity_poly.pdbx_strand_id
1 'polypeptide(L)'
;MSCNIGQLAISPDLKTGSSGKILLSQPSLNEERWLGRLFVVAEINSRRQDNQELVDFIFKQLERQYYSDEQILLLERTSTISIEQIFEIVIADLNNQLIDFLVARKNSFSPASANITVGVLHNNQLLFANLGSNKGLLIYPAKNPDSKTVGGYNLIDVTQKVSDPTQDVFDPNKLFSNIIKGGISQNATFIIINESLYEYLSEKQLIKIISTLPPASAAVQIRNIVEQTAVFVPFLGLIIKNNRNNEESSKSSMDLKVRVHQADNPDTLHRPSKSSYETLSPLKDVNKESIRALNLTESRTAEILKPSGLIGLNLLKKIFGLFSNKNSKQRSIIKREQLIRHRAERFMVPFFKGLLMVASLLAVWIGALYRLLTNPEKRQAVVEKLQQHKQRFTWKHWLAVGIFSGGLLILVSGIWLTNYNKKLAIEKTNYQSLQTEIDKHFSDLSAIKIYGDQASADEHLTAIKNILAKLPTKTTDQQKYIEMVNTRYNQAFEETYRFTKTSNPLWKATTDWQSLGVYKNDLIAIAGRTLWRQNNNDFEEIINDLGVDDCKPLKVSEYNENFYCLANSEVLAINLANKQILHLPLDQAPINPKGAAIYNGRLYVAADDGQIYRFTGQTTGWVAKQSWLSSPLNNKPQDLIIDSSIFLLTSNGLSQYLSGEAQNFSPQIYPTMNEAKYLAGNKSSANLYIYSGDYNGRIIVIDKKGKLINQYIGENWQNIKDIDLSDDGKMLYILKADGVERIEL
;
A
#
# COMPACT_ATOMS: atom_id res chain seq x y z
N MET A 1 -11.45 -5.39 0.54
CA MET A 1 -11.94 -5.89 -0.75
C MET A 1 -13.21 -6.72 -0.52
N SER A 2 -14.19 -6.64 -1.42
CA SER A 2 -15.40 -7.48 -1.38
C SER A 2 -15.57 -8.40 -2.59
N CYS A 3 -14.78 -8.21 -3.66
CA CYS A 3 -14.77 -9.05 -4.86
C CYS A 3 -13.36 -9.61 -5.16
N ASN A 4 -13.29 -10.90 -5.52
CA ASN A 4 -12.12 -11.58 -6.04
C ASN A 4 -12.14 -11.53 -7.58
N ILE A 5 -10.98 -11.31 -8.19
CA ILE A 5 -10.84 -11.16 -9.65
C ILE A 5 -9.92 -12.27 -10.19
N GLY A 6 -10.29 -12.88 -11.31
CA GLY A 6 -9.47 -13.79 -12.11
C GLY A 6 -9.32 -13.25 -13.53
N GLN A 7 -8.13 -13.40 -14.13
CA GLN A 7 -7.83 -12.87 -15.45
C GLN A 7 -7.34 -13.98 -16.37
N LEU A 8 -7.77 -13.93 -17.62
CA LEU A 8 -7.39 -14.84 -18.70
C LEU A 8 -7.05 -14.00 -19.92
N ALA A 9 -5.78 -14.05 -20.33
CA ALA A 9 -5.36 -13.51 -21.61
C ALA A 9 -4.47 -14.56 -22.29
N ILE A 10 -4.87 -14.96 -23.49
CA ILE A 10 -4.13 -15.87 -24.37
C ILE A 10 -4.01 -15.17 -25.72
N SER A 11 -2.79 -15.07 -26.21
CA SER A 11 -2.50 -14.62 -27.57
C SER A 11 -2.13 -15.83 -28.44
N PRO A 12 -2.52 -15.85 -29.72
CA PRO A 12 -2.18 -16.94 -30.63
C PRO A 12 -0.68 -16.98 -30.96
N ASP A 13 -0.15 -18.18 -31.19
CA ASP A 13 1.28 -18.42 -31.50
C ASP A 13 1.70 -17.94 -32.89
N LEU A 14 0.74 -17.82 -33.82
CA LEU A 14 0.94 -17.31 -35.17
C LEU A 14 0.62 -15.80 -35.20
N LYS A 15 1.30 -15.02 -36.06
CA LYS A 15 1.00 -13.59 -36.31
C LYS A 15 -0.42 -13.42 -36.88
N THR A 16 -1.44 -13.60 -36.06
CA THR A 16 -2.81 -13.28 -36.41
C THR A 16 -2.93 -11.77 -36.46
N GLY A 17 -3.81 -11.27 -37.32
CA GLY A 17 -4.08 -9.85 -37.43
C GLY A 17 -4.96 -9.33 -36.30
N SER A 18 -4.86 -9.89 -35.08
CA SER A 18 -5.69 -9.53 -33.93
C SER A 18 -4.82 -9.48 -32.68
N SER A 19 -5.00 -8.42 -31.87
CA SER A 19 -4.28 -8.22 -30.61
C SER A 19 -5.28 -7.97 -29.49
N GLY A 20 -5.10 -8.68 -28.37
CA GLY A 20 -5.96 -8.59 -27.20
C GLY A 20 -5.18 -8.25 -25.93
N LYS A 21 -5.74 -7.42 -25.06
CA LYS A 21 -5.14 -7.00 -23.79
C LYS A 21 -6.21 -6.84 -22.70
N ILE A 22 -5.89 -7.26 -21.48
CA ILE A 22 -6.67 -6.96 -20.28
C ILE A 22 -5.80 -6.05 -19.41
N LEU A 23 -6.39 -4.96 -18.93
CA LEU A 23 -5.75 -4.00 -18.05
C LEU A 23 -6.64 -3.79 -16.82
N LEU A 24 -6.03 -3.87 -15.64
CA LEU A 24 -6.66 -3.49 -14.37
C LEU A 24 -5.84 -2.35 -13.79
N SER A 25 -6.49 -1.25 -13.42
CA SER A 25 -5.82 -0.14 -12.74
C SER A 25 -5.30 -0.59 -11.38
N GLN A 26 -4.19 0.01 -10.94
CA GLN A 26 -3.62 -0.17 -9.62
C GLN A 26 -3.67 1.15 -8.83
N PRO A 27 -4.88 1.68 -8.52
CA PRO A 27 -5.03 2.94 -7.82
C PRO A 27 -4.49 2.86 -6.39
N SER A 28 -4.20 4.03 -5.81
CA SER A 28 -3.87 4.13 -4.38
C SER A 28 -5.05 3.64 -3.51
N LEU A 29 -4.79 3.31 -2.24
CA LEU A 29 -5.85 2.84 -1.33
C LEU A 29 -7.00 3.86 -1.17
N ASN A 30 -6.69 5.15 -1.24
CA ASN A 30 -7.68 6.22 -1.15
C ASN A 30 -8.50 6.34 -2.44
N GLU A 31 -7.85 6.33 -3.60
CA GLU A 31 -8.51 6.28 -4.90
C GLU A 31 -9.42 5.05 -5.03
N GLU A 32 -8.93 3.86 -4.68
CA GLU A 32 -9.73 2.63 -4.72
C GLU A 32 -10.95 2.70 -3.80
N ARG A 33 -10.80 3.30 -2.63
CA ARG A 33 -11.89 3.44 -1.66
C ARG A 33 -13.01 4.35 -2.18
N TRP A 34 -12.66 5.46 -2.82
CA TRP A 34 -13.63 6.46 -3.27
C TRP A 34 -14.17 6.17 -4.66
N LEU A 35 -13.32 5.73 -5.59
CA LEU A 35 -13.62 5.60 -7.01
C LEU A 35 -13.62 4.16 -7.52
N GLY A 36 -13.02 3.22 -6.78
CA GLY A 36 -12.96 1.81 -7.16
C GLY A 36 -11.79 1.50 -8.10
N ARG A 37 -11.85 0.36 -8.77
CA ARG A 37 -10.84 -0.06 -9.77
C ARG A 37 -11.39 0.01 -11.18
N LEU A 38 -10.66 0.65 -12.08
CA LEU A 38 -10.88 0.58 -13.52
C LEU A 38 -10.39 -0.76 -14.09
N PHE A 39 -11.09 -1.21 -15.12
CA PHE A 39 -10.66 -2.31 -15.97
C PHE A 39 -10.94 -2.01 -17.44
N VAL A 40 -10.10 -2.58 -18.30
CA VAL A 40 -10.28 -2.56 -19.75
C VAL A 40 -10.04 -3.96 -20.28
N VAL A 41 -10.98 -4.47 -21.08
CA VAL A 41 -10.86 -5.71 -21.84
C VAL A 41 -10.96 -5.33 -23.31
N ALA A 42 -9.85 -5.37 -24.04
CA ALA A 42 -9.78 -4.86 -25.41
C ALA A 42 -9.23 -5.91 -26.37
N GLU A 43 -9.93 -6.14 -27.46
CA GLU A 43 -9.50 -6.90 -28.64
C GLU A 43 -9.66 -6.02 -29.87
N ILE A 44 -8.62 -5.92 -30.70
CA ILE A 44 -8.67 -5.20 -31.97
C ILE A 44 -8.23 -6.13 -33.09
N ASN A 45 -9.12 -6.34 -34.05
CA ASN A 45 -8.95 -7.18 -35.23
C ASN A 45 -8.32 -6.37 -36.37
N SER A 46 -7.03 -6.03 -36.25
CA SER A 46 -6.25 -5.44 -37.34
C SER A 46 -4.75 -5.80 -37.29
N ARG A 47 -4.12 -5.93 -38.47
CA ARG A 47 -2.69 -6.29 -38.65
C ARG A 47 -1.69 -5.15 -38.37
N ARG A 48 -2.15 -3.99 -37.91
CA ARG A 48 -1.31 -2.77 -37.78
C ARG A 48 -0.77 -2.59 -36.36
N GLN A 49 0.48 -2.12 -36.26
CA GLN A 49 1.18 -1.84 -35.00
C GLN A 49 0.48 -0.75 -34.16
N ASP A 50 -0.22 0.17 -34.83
CA ASP A 50 -0.98 1.29 -34.23
C ASP A 50 -2.08 0.87 -33.22
N ASN A 51 -2.51 -0.40 -33.23
CA ASN A 51 -3.61 -0.88 -32.39
C ASN A 51 -3.22 -0.97 -30.90
N GLN A 52 -1.96 -1.30 -30.59
CA GLN A 52 -1.50 -1.30 -29.20
C GLN A 52 -1.48 0.12 -28.61
N GLU A 53 -1.09 1.10 -29.44
CA GLU A 53 -1.08 2.50 -29.03
C GLU A 53 -2.49 3.03 -28.74
N LEU A 54 -3.52 2.56 -29.46
CA LEU A 54 -4.91 2.92 -29.18
C LEU A 54 -5.38 2.39 -27.82
N VAL A 55 -5.10 1.11 -27.50
CA VAL A 55 -5.48 0.52 -26.20
C VAL A 55 -4.75 1.22 -25.05
N ASP A 56 -3.45 1.48 -25.21
CA ASP A 56 -2.66 2.19 -24.20
C ASP A 56 -3.10 3.65 -24.05
N PHE A 57 -3.52 4.31 -25.15
CA PHE A 57 -4.14 5.63 -25.10
C PHE A 57 -5.44 5.61 -24.29
N ILE A 58 -6.38 4.71 -24.62
CA ILE A 58 -7.66 4.58 -23.90
C ILE A 58 -7.42 4.41 -22.40
N PHE A 59 -6.55 3.48 -22.03
CA PHE A 59 -6.27 3.20 -20.61
C PHE A 59 -5.65 4.41 -19.89
N LYS A 60 -4.62 5.03 -20.49
CA LYS A 60 -3.97 6.21 -19.89
C LYS A 60 -4.93 7.39 -19.74
N GLN A 61 -5.82 7.61 -20.71
CA GLN A 61 -6.81 8.69 -20.61
C GLN A 61 -7.83 8.41 -19.52
N LEU A 62 -8.37 7.19 -19.48
CA LEU A 62 -9.31 6.76 -18.45
C LEU A 62 -8.70 6.90 -17.05
N GLU A 63 -7.50 6.37 -16.83
CA GLU A 63 -6.84 6.41 -15.52
C GLU A 63 -6.57 7.85 -15.08
N ARG A 64 -6.02 8.68 -15.98
CA ARG A 64 -5.69 10.09 -15.69
C ARG A 64 -6.90 10.93 -15.32
N GLN A 65 -8.04 10.74 -16.00
CA GLN A 65 -9.23 11.55 -15.77
C GLN A 65 -10.04 11.04 -14.58
N TYR A 66 -10.21 9.73 -14.50
CA TYR A 66 -11.07 9.11 -13.49
C TYR A 66 -10.50 9.26 -12.08
N TYR A 67 -9.18 9.12 -11.91
CA TYR A 67 -8.48 9.28 -10.63
C TYR A 67 -7.92 10.69 -10.42
N SER A 68 -8.40 11.69 -11.16
CA SER A 68 -7.97 13.08 -10.94
C SER A 68 -8.42 13.59 -9.56
N ASP A 69 -7.58 14.42 -8.93
CA ASP A 69 -7.82 14.98 -7.59
C ASP A 69 -9.17 15.73 -7.50
N GLU A 70 -9.61 16.36 -8.58
CA GLU A 70 -10.90 17.05 -8.65
C GLU A 70 -12.09 16.09 -8.44
N GLN A 71 -12.06 14.90 -9.06
CA GLN A 71 -13.15 13.91 -8.93
C GLN A 71 -13.21 13.33 -7.51
N ILE A 72 -12.05 13.15 -6.88
CA ILE A 72 -11.95 12.70 -5.49
C ILE A 72 -12.51 13.76 -4.54
N LEU A 73 -12.15 15.03 -4.74
CA LEU A 73 -12.65 16.16 -3.95
C LEU A 73 -14.17 16.35 -4.10
N LEU A 74 -14.72 16.13 -5.30
CA LEU A 74 -16.15 16.20 -5.58
C LEU A 74 -16.94 15.11 -4.83
N LEU A 75 -16.44 13.88 -4.77
CA LEU A 75 -17.06 12.81 -3.97
C LEU A 75 -16.94 13.06 -2.46
N GLU A 76 -15.86 13.69 -2.00
CA GLU A 76 -15.62 13.95 -0.58
C GLU A 76 -16.48 15.09 -0.05
N ARG A 77 -16.68 16.16 -0.83
CA ARG A 77 -17.30 17.41 -0.36
C ARG A 77 -18.76 17.59 -0.73
N THR A 78 -19.26 16.87 -1.74
CA THR A 78 -20.65 17.01 -2.21
C THR A 78 -21.37 15.67 -2.21
N SER A 79 -22.37 15.52 -1.35
CA SER A 79 -23.23 14.32 -1.28
C SER A 79 -24.17 14.14 -2.48
N THR A 80 -23.98 14.90 -3.55
CA THR A 80 -24.85 14.96 -4.73
C THR A 80 -24.23 14.30 -5.96
N ILE A 81 -22.92 14.09 -5.99
CA ILE A 81 -22.23 13.47 -7.14
C ILE A 81 -22.01 11.98 -6.86
N SER A 82 -22.43 11.13 -7.80
CA SER A 82 -22.27 9.68 -7.70
C SER A 82 -21.19 9.17 -8.66
N ILE A 83 -20.67 7.97 -8.38
CA ILE A 83 -19.63 7.34 -9.21
C ILE A 83 -20.11 7.10 -10.64
N GLU A 84 -21.41 6.89 -10.81
CA GLU A 84 -22.05 6.81 -12.13
C GLU A 84 -21.84 8.08 -12.93
N GLN A 85 -22.08 9.25 -12.32
CA GLN A 85 -21.96 10.54 -13.00
C GLN A 85 -20.51 10.83 -13.37
N ILE A 86 -19.56 10.46 -12.48
CA ILE A 86 -18.13 10.60 -12.76
C ILE A 86 -17.72 9.70 -13.93
N PHE A 87 -18.16 8.44 -13.91
CA PHE A 87 -17.89 7.50 -14.98
C PHE A 87 -18.53 7.97 -16.30
N GLU A 88 -19.77 8.48 -16.29
CA GLU A 88 -20.44 9.07 -17.45
C GLU A 88 -19.65 10.24 -18.06
N ILE A 89 -19.18 11.17 -17.22
CA ILE A 89 -18.38 12.32 -17.67
C ILE A 89 -17.06 11.85 -18.31
N VAL A 90 -16.37 10.91 -17.66
CA VAL A 90 -15.08 10.38 -18.17
C VAL A 90 -15.29 9.61 -19.48
N ILE A 91 -16.37 8.85 -19.62
CA ILE A 91 -16.68 8.16 -20.88
C ILE A 91 -17.03 9.14 -22.00
N ALA A 92 -17.75 10.23 -21.69
CA ALA A 92 -18.05 11.28 -22.67
C ALA A 92 -16.76 11.99 -23.15
N ASP A 93 -15.85 12.33 -22.23
CA ASP A 93 -14.56 12.94 -22.57
C ASP A 93 -13.66 11.96 -23.36
N LEU A 94 -13.63 10.68 -22.96
CA LEU A 94 -12.93 9.63 -23.69
C LEU A 94 -13.43 9.53 -25.14
N ASN A 95 -14.75 9.54 -25.38
CA ASN A 95 -15.31 9.51 -26.73
C ASN A 95 -14.78 10.69 -27.57
N ASN A 96 -14.78 11.91 -27.02
CA ASN A 96 -14.28 13.10 -27.71
C ASN A 96 -12.78 12.98 -28.04
N GLN A 97 -11.96 12.57 -27.07
CA GLN A 97 -10.52 12.45 -27.27
C GLN A 97 -10.14 11.31 -28.22
N LEU A 98 -10.94 10.24 -28.27
CA LEU A 98 -10.75 9.19 -29.25
C LEU A 98 -11.00 9.70 -30.66
N ILE A 99 -12.01 10.54 -30.87
CA ILE A 99 -12.26 11.17 -32.18
C ILE A 99 -11.04 12.00 -32.60
N ASP A 100 -10.53 12.85 -31.71
CA ASP A 100 -9.34 13.68 -31.98
C ASP A 100 -8.11 12.81 -32.30
N PHE A 101 -7.89 11.75 -31.52
CA PHE A 101 -6.79 10.80 -31.72
C PHE A 101 -6.88 10.11 -33.08
N LEU A 102 -8.09 9.73 -33.51
CA LEU A 102 -8.33 9.09 -34.79
C LEU A 102 -8.17 10.05 -35.98
N VAL A 103 -8.67 11.28 -35.86
CA VAL A 103 -8.55 12.32 -36.89
C VAL A 103 -7.09 12.74 -37.10
N ALA A 104 -6.35 12.96 -36.01
CA ALA A 104 -4.95 13.41 -36.05
C ALA A 104 -4.03 12.44 -36.79
N ARG A 105 -4.35 11.14 -36.79
CA ARG A 105 -3.49 10.10 -37.36
C ARG A 105 -3.82 9.72 -38.82
N LYS A 106 -4.81 10.37 -39.47
CA LYS A 106 -5.31 9.99 -40.82
C LYS A 106 -5.59 8.48 -40.96
N ASN A 107 -5.88 7.81 -39.85
CA ASN A 107 -5.88 6.36 -39.78
C ASN A 107 -7.28 5.81 -40.04
N SER A 108 -7.37 4.85 -40.95
CA SER A 108 -8.57 4.08 -41.27
C SER A 108 -8.95 3.10 -40.14
N PHE A 109 -9.08 3.58 -38.89
CA PHE A 109 -9.65 2.80 -37.81
C PHE A 109 -11.11 2.52 -38.15
N SER A 110 -11.45 1.24 -38.28
CA SER A 110 -12.83 0.81 -38.39
C SER A 110 -13.29 0.44 -36.98
N PRO A 111 -14.17 1.22 -36.33
CA PRO A 111 -14.76 0.86 -35.05
C PRO A 111 -15.40 -0.54 -35.03
N ALA A 112 -15.85 -1.05 -36.19
CA ALA A 112 -16.34 -2.42 -36.35
C ALA A 112 -15.27 -3.50 -36.13
N SER A 113 -13.98 -3.13 -36.09
CA SER A 113 -12.86 -4.04 -35.81
C SER A 113 -12.39 -4.02 -34.35
N ALA A 114 -13.02 -3.22 -33.48
CA ALA A 114 -12.64 -3.07 -32.08
C ALA A 114 -13.73 -3.59 -31.13
N ASN A 115 -13.32 -4.47 -30.23
CA ASN A 115 -14.14 -5.05 -29.17
C ASN A 115 -13.54 -4.64 -27.82
N ILE A 116 -14.05 -3.57 -27.23
CA ILE A 116 -13.48 -2.93 -26.04
C ILE A 116 -14.56 -2.77 -24.97
N THR A 117 -14.31 -3.32 -23.79
CA THR A 117 -15.11 -3.08 -22.60
C THR A 117 -14.30 -2.28 -21.60
N VAL A 118 -14.83 -1.14 -21.16
CA VAL A 118 -14.24 -0.28 -20.14
C VAL A 118 -15.18 -0.24 -18.94
N GLY A 119 -14.66 -0.32 -17.72
CA GLY A 119 -15.54 -0.29 -16.57
C GLY A 119 -14.85 -0.07 -15.24
N VAL A 120 -15.67 0.12 -14.21
CA VAL A 120 -15.33 0.40 -12.83
C VAL A 120 -15.95 -0.66 -11.94
N LEU A 121 -15.18 -1.13 -10.97
CA LEU A 121 -15.64 -1.94 -9.84
C LEU A 121 -15.52 -1.13 -8.55
N HIS A 122 -16.66 -0.78 -7.94
CA HIS A 122 -16.72 -0.08 -6.64
C HIS A 122 -17.77 -0.69 -5.73
N ASN A 123 -17.40 -1.11 -4.51
CA ASN A 123 -18.36 -1.60 -3.49
C ASN A 123 -19.38 -2.65 -3.99
N ASN A 124 -18.93 -3.65 -4.76
CA ASN A 124 -19.74 -4.68 -5.45
C ASN A 124 -20.65 -4.17 -6.57
N GLN A 125 -20.59 -2.89 -6.89
CA GLN A 125 -21.21 -2.31 -8.07
C GLN A 125 -20.22 -2.35 -9.21
N LEU A 126 -20.71 -2.82 -10.35
CA LEU A 126 -20.03 -2.84 -11.62
C LEU A 126 -20.70 -1.80 -12.51
N LEU A 127 -19.90 -0.88 -13.04
CA LEU A 127 -20.29 0.04 -14.09
C LEU A 127 -19.42 -0.27 -15.30
N PHE A 128 -19.97 -0.44 -16.48
CA PHE A 128 -19.15 -0.64 -17.67
C PHE A 128 -19.84 -0.16 -18.93
N ALA A 129 -19.05 0.24 -19.92
CA ALA A 129 -19.48 0.53 -21.27
C ALA A 129 -18.77 -0.41 -22.24
N ASN A 130 -19.48 -0.77 -23.32
CA ASN A 130 -18.99 -1.73 -24.28
C ASN A 130 -19.02 -1.16 -25.70
N LEU A 131 -17.95 -1.40 -26.44
CA LEU A 131 -17.79 -1.16 -27.87
C LEU A 131 -17.54 -2.51 -28.53
N GLY A 132 -18.29 -2.86 -29.58
CA GLY A 132 -18.14 -4.15 -30.27
C GLY A 132 -18.89 -5.31 -29.59
N SER A 133 -18.34 -6.53 -29.71
CA SER A 133 -19.03 -7.79 -29.43
C SER A 133 -18.63 -8.50 -28.13
N ASN A 134 -17.80 -7.90 -27.27
CA ASN A 134 -17.47 -8.49 -25.96
C ASN A 134 -18.75 -8.80 -25.16
N LYS A 135 -18.75 -9.96 -24.51
CA LYS A 135 -19.90 -10.48 -23.77
C LYS A 135 -19.76 -10.25 -22.27
N GLY A 136 -20.75 -9.62 -21.67
CA GLY A 136 -20.91 -9.54 -20.22
C GLY A 136 -21.88 -10.62 -19.73
N LEU A 137 -21.39 -11.64 -19.05
CA LEU A 137 -22.17 -12.77 -18.57
C LEU A 137 -22.33 -12.73 -17.05
N LEU A 138 -23.56 -12.85 -16.57
CA LEU A 138 -23.87 -12.98 -15.14
C LEU A 138 -24.28 -14.42 -14.82
N ILE A 139 -23.48 -15.10 -14.01
CA ILE A 139 -23.76 -16.46 -13.49
C ILE A 139 -24.24 -16.33 -12.04
N TYR A 140 -25.43 -16.82 -11.72
CA TYR A 140 -26.05 -16.63 -10.40
C TYR A 140 -26.88 -17.86 -10.00
N PRO A 141 -27.04 -18.13 -8.69
CA PRO A 141 -27.80 -19.29 -8.22
C PRO A 141 -29.27 -19.21 -8.63
N ALA A 142 -29.81 -20.31 -9.15
CA ALA A 142 -31.21 -20.42 -9.55
C ALA A 142 -32.10 -20.49 -8.30
N LYS A 143 -33.21 -19.73 -8.29
CA LYS A 143 -34.19 -19.77 -7.19
C LYS A 143 -34.96 -21.10 -7.15
N ASN A 144 -35.25 -21.67 -8.32
CA ASN A 144 -35.82 -23.01 -8.50
C ASN A 144 -34.97 -23.74 -9.56
N PRO A 145 -34.21 -24.77 -9.18
CA PRO A 145 -33.38 -25.52 -10.12
C PRO A 145 -34.26 -26.43 -11.00
N ASP A 146 -34.58 -25.96 -12.20
CA ASP A 146 -35.26 -26.74 -13.24
C ASP A 146 -34.24 -27.52 -14.10
N SER A 147 -34.73 -28.38 -15.01
CA SER A 147 -33.91 -29.17 -15.95
C SER A 147 -33.03 -28.34 -16.90
N LYS A 148 -33.24 -27.03 -16.99
CA LYS A 148 -32.41 -26.08 -17.74
C LYS A 148 -31.23 -25.51 -16.94
N THR A 149 -31.20 -25.72 -15.63
CA THR A 149 -30.14 -25.20 -14.75
C THR A 149 -28.94 -26.14 -14.73
N VAL A 150 -27.73 -25.60 -14.78
CA VAL A 150 -26.48 -26.39 -14.75
C VAL A 150 -25.85 -26.20 -13.39
N GLY A 151 -25.79 -27.28 -12.59
CA GLY A 151 -25.21 -27.22 -11.24
C GLY A 151 -25.93 -26.26 -10.28
N GLY A 152 -27.20 -25.94 -10.52
CA GLY A 152 -27.98 -24.99 -9.70
C GLY A 152 -27.77 -23.51 -10.04
N TYR A 153 -27.14 -23.18 -11.17
CA TYR A 153 -26.90 -21.80 -11.60
C TYR A 153 -27.59 -21.48 -12.94
N ASN A 154 -27.93 -20.21 -13.11
CA ASN A 154 -28.40 -19.58 -14.35
C ASN A 154 -27.31 -18.67 -14.93
N LEU A 155 -27.35 -18.46 -16.24
CA LEU A 155 -26.47 -17.55 -16.98
C LEU A 155 -27.34 -16.57 -17.79
N ILE A 156 -27.02 -15.28 -17.73
CA ILE A 156 -27.64 -14.24 -18.55
C ILE A 156 -26.54 -13.41 -19.22
N ASP A 157 -26.65 -13.19 -20.53
CA ASP A 157 -25.86 -12.19 -21.27
C ASP A 157 -26.50 -10.80 -21.07
N VAL A 158 -25.84 -9.94 -20.29
CA VAL A 158 -26.32 -8.57 -20.02
C VAL A 158 -25.95 -7.58 -21.13
N THR A 159 -25.17 -8.01 -22.11
CA THR A 159 -24.76 -7.23 -23.27
C THR A 159 -25.58 -7.54 -24.53
N GLN A 160 -26.53 -8.48 -24.45
CA GLN A 160 -27.39 -8.85 -25.56
C GLN A 160 -28.30 -7.67 -25.95
N LYS A 161 -28.07 -7.10 -27.14
CA LYS A 161 -28.92 -6.06 -27.72
C LYS A 161 -30.29 -6.67 -28.09
N VAL A 162 -31.39 -6.03 -27.70
CA VAL A 162 -32.77 -6.49 -27.94
C VAL A 162 -33.30 -6.03 -29.33
N SER A 163 -32.54 -5.20 -30.05
CA SER A 163 -32.92 -4.62 -31.35
C SER A 163 -32.33 -5.38 -32.56
N ASP A 164 -33.08 -5.33 -33.66
CA ASP A 164 -32.74 -5.88 -34.98
C ASP A 164 -31.41 -5.29 -35.51
N PRO A 165 -30.39 -6.11 -35.84
CA PRO A 165 -29.03 -5.65 -36.20
C PRO A 165 -28.96 -4.80 -37.49
N THR A 166 -30.06 -4.66 -38.21
CA THR A 166 -30.16 -3.92 -39.48
C THR A 166 -30.41 -2.41 -39.32
N GLN A 167 -30.61 -1.89 -38.10
CA GLN A 167 -30.92 -0.46 -37.86
C GLN A 167 -29.84 0.35 -37.11
N ASP A 168 -28.72 -0.25 -36.71
CA ASP A 168 -27.65 0.48 -36.01
C ASP A 168 -26.81 1.29 -37.03
N VAL A 169 -27.20 2.55 -37.26
CA VAL A 169 -26.32 3.53 -37.92
C VAL A 169 -25.17 3.83 -36.97
N PHE A 170 -23.95 3.47 -37.35
CA PHE A 170 -22.74 3.81 -36.62
C PHE A 170 -22.62 5.33 -36.46
N ASP A 171 -22.71 5.83 -35.22
CA ASP A 171 -22.44 7.23 -34.87
C ASP A 171 -21.01 7.34 -34.35
N PRO A 172 -20.06 7.92 -35.12
CA PRO A 172 -18.68 8.12 -34.68
C PRO A 172 -18.57 8.97 -33.40
N ASN A 173 -19.60 9.74 -33.04
CA ASN A 173 -19.63 10.55 -31.84
C ASN A 173 -20.09 9.79 -30.58
N LYS A 174 -20.42 8.49 -30.69
CA LYS A 174 -20.99 7.69 -29.58
C LYS A 174 -20.39 6.27 -29.51
N LEU A 175 -19.06 6.15 -29.45
CA LEU A 175 -18.37 4.85 -29.38
C LEU A 175 -18.77 4.02 -28.15
N PHE A 176 -18.79 4.63 -26.96
CA PHE A 176 -19.25 4.01 -25.71
C PHE A 176 -20.64 4.54 -25.30
N SER A 177 -21.68 4.21 -26.05
CA SER A 177 -23.02 4.82 -25.86
C SER A 177 -23.83 4.27 -24.69
N ASN A 178 -23.55 3.03 -24.25
CA ASN A 178 -24.38 2.31 -23.29
C ASN A 178 -23.58 1.97 -22.04
N ILE A 179 -23.84 2.70 -20.95
CA ILE A 179 -23.29 2.41 -19.62
C ILE A 179 -24.25 1.49 -18.89
N ILE A 180 -23.77 0.29 -18.54
CA ILE A 180 -24.50 -0.71 -17.78
C ILE A 180 -24.03 -0.66 -16.33
N LYS A 181 -24.99 -0.52 -15.41
CA LYS A 181 -24.75 -0.55 -13.96
C LYS A 181 -25.45 -1.76 -13.34
N GLY A 182 -24.73 -2.50 -12.50
CA GLY A 182 -25.30 -3.64 -11.77
C GLY A 182 -24.51 -3.99 -10.52
N GLY A 183 -25.21 -4.49 -9.49
CA GLY A 183 -24.55 -5.07 -8.31
C GLY A 183 -24.32 -6.56 -8.49
N ILE A 184 -23.15 -7.06 -8.07
CA ILE A 184 -22.85 -8.50 -8.06
C ILE A 184 -23.30 -9.06 -6.71
N SER A 185 -24.39 -9.84 -6.70
CA SER A 185 -24.92 -10.46 -5.48
C SER A 185 -23.96 -11.51 -4.91
N GLN A 186 -24.15 -11.90 -3.65
CA GLN A 186 -23.42 -13.03 -3.06
C GLN A 186 -23.63 -14.30 -3.90
N ASN A 187 -22.57 -15.08 -4.06
CA ASN A 187 -22.52 -16.30 -4.88
C ASN A 187 -22.81 -16.11 -6.38
N ALA A 188 -23.00 -14.88 -6.85
CA ALA A 188 -22.99 -14.58 -8.28
C ALA A 188 -21.56 -14.26 -8.73
N THR A 189 -21.28 -14.62 -9.98
CA THR A 189 -20.03 -14.30 -10.66
C THR A 189 -20.36 -13.57 -11.96
N PHE A 190 -19.75 -12.41 -12.14
CA PHE A 190 -19.82 -11.66 -13.38
C PHE A 190 -18.57 -11.93 -14.21
N ILE A 191 -18.71 -12.07 -15.51
CA ILE A 191 -17.59 -12.34 -16.40
C ILE A 191 -17.69 -11.49 -17.64
N ILE A 192 -16.57 -10.90 -18.04
CA ILE A 192 -16.42 -10.24 -19.33
C ILE A 192 -15.52 -11.11 -20.18
N ILE A 193 -15.99 -11.54 -21.34
CA ILE A 193 -15.22 -12.36 -22.27
C ILE A 193 -15.31 -11.79 -23.68
N ASN A 194 -14.29 -12.02 -24.50
CA ASN A 194 -14.42 -11.74 -25.93
C ASN A 194 -15.25 -12.83 -26.63
N GLU A 195 -15.74 -12.51 -27.83
CA GLU A 195 -16.62 -13.39 -28.61
C GLU A 195 -15.97 -14.76 -28.87
N SER A 196 -14.69 -14.78 -29.22
CA SER A 196 -13.95 -16.03 -29.44
C SER A 196 -13.97 -16.96 -28.23
N LEU A 197 -13.82 -16.44 -27.01
CA LEU A 197 -13.85 -17.30 -25.81
C LEU A 197 -15.25 -17.87 -25.53
N TYR A 198 -16.31 -17.10 -25.84
CA TYR A 198 -17.69 -17.55 -25.70
C TYR A 198 -18.05 -18.64 -26.72
N GLU A 199 -17.45 -18.61 -27.92
CA GLU A 199 -17.69 -19.62 -28.95
C GLU A 199 -16.97 -20.95 -28.67
N TYR A 200 -15.79 -20.91 -28.06
CA TYR A 200 -14.97 -22.11 -27.78
C TYR A 200 -15.42 -22.88 -26.53
N LEU A 201 -16.12 -22.23 -25.60
CA LEU A 201 -16.61 -22.85 -24.38
C LEU A 201 -18.13 -22.86 -24.32
N SER A 202 -18.73 -24.04 -24.15
CA SER A 202 -20.17 -24.13 -23.94
C SER A 202 -20.59 -23.44 -22.64
N GLU A 203 -21.82 -22.90 -22.60
CA GLU A 203 -22.39 -22.29 -21.39
C GLU A 203 -22.36 -23.27 -20.20
N LYS A 204 -22.57 -24.57 -20.45
CA LYS A 204 -22.51 -25.60 -19.41
C LYS A 204 -21.11 -25.73 -18.80
N GLN A 205 -20.06 -25.66 -19.63
CA GLN A 205 -18.67 -25.68 -19.16
C GLN A 205 -18.33 -24.41 -18.40
N LEU A 206 -18.72 -23.24 -18.90
CA LEU A 206 -18.53 -21.96 -18.21
C LEU A 206 -19.19 -22.01 -16.83
N ILE A 207 -20.47 -22.35 -16.76
CA ILE A 207 -21.19 -22.46 -15.48
C ILE A 207 -20.46 -23.42 -14.54
N LYS A 208 -20.11 -24.63 -14.99
CA LYS A 208 -19.43 -25.63 -14.17
C LYS A 208 -18.09 -25.15 -13.61
N ILE A 209 -17.24 -24.56 -14.45
CA ILE A 209 -15.90 -24.11 -14.04
C ILE A 209 -16.00 -22.95 -13.05
N ILE A 210 -16.80 -21.93 -13.39
CA ILE A 210 -16.92 -20.70 -12.61
C ILE A 210 -17.67 -20.92 -11.29
N SER A 211 -18.67 -21.81 -11.27
CA SER A 211 -19.41 -22.09 -10.05
C SER A 211 -18.62 -22.93 -9.04
N THR A 212 -17.68 -23.76 -9.52
CA THR A 212 -16.93 -24.71 -8.67
C THR A 212 -15.57 -24.19 -8.21
N LEU A 213 -14.90 -23.35 -9.00
CA LEU A 213 -13.55 -22.87 -8.70
C LEU A 213 -13.52 -21.39 -8.27
N PRO A 214 -12.52 -20.98 -7.46
CA PRO A 214 -12.19 -19.58 -7.25
C PRO A 214 -11.81 -18.89 -8.58
N PRO A 215 -12.01 -17.56 -8.75
CA PRO A 215 -11.78 -16.87 -10.03
C PRO A 215 -10.42 -17.10 -10.67
N ALA A 216 -9.33 -17.09 -9.89
CA ALA A 216 -7.99 -17.36 -10.39
C ALA A 216 -7.82 -18.80 -10.90
N SER A 217 -8.31 -19.79 -10.14
CA SER A 217 -8.28 -21.20 -10.53
C SER A 217 -9.19 -21.48 -11.73
N ALA A 218 -10.35 -20.83 -11.81
CA ALA A 218 -11.27 -20.90 -12.94
C ALA A 218 -10.59 -20.39 -14.23
N ALA A 219 -9.87 -19.27 -14.15
CA ALA A 219 -9.12 -18.75 -15.30
C ALA A 219 -8.05 -19.73 -15.78
N VAL A 220 -7.30 -20.37 -14.88
CA VAL A 220 -6.31 -21.41 -15.23
C VAL A 220 -6.98 -22.63 -15.84
N GLN A 221 -8.11 -23.08 -15.30
CA GLN A 221 -8.83 -24.22 -15.89
C GLN A 221 -9.34 -23.91 -17.30
N ILE A 222 -9.90 -22.71 -17.51
CA ILE A 222 -10.33 -22.26 -18.84
C ILE A 222 -9.15 -22.22 -19.80
N ARG A 223 -8.01 -21.66 -19.38
CA ARG A 223 -6.77 -21.64 -20.17
C ARG A 223 -6.38 -23.03 -20.65
N ASN A 224 -6.33 -24.00 -19.73
CA ASN A 224 -5.96 -25.37 -20.05
C ASN A 224 -6.92 -26.04 -21.05
N ILE A 225 -8.19 -25.64 -21.08
CA ILE A 225 -9.17 -26.17 -22.04
C ILE A 225 -8.96 -25.55 -23.43
N VAL A 226 -8.77 -24.24 -23.51
CA VAL A 226 -8.64 -23.55 -24.81
C VAL A 226 -7.25 -23.73 -25.44
N GLU A 227 -6.19 -23.91 -24.65
CA GLU A 227 -4.84 -24.22 -25.16
C GLU A 227 -4.72 -25.66 -25.72
N GLN A 228 -5.64 -26.55 -25.36
CA GLN A 228 -5.74 -27.88 -26.01
C GLN A 228 -6.27 -27.81 -27.44
N THR A 229 -6.89 -26.68 -27.82
CA THR A 229 -7.28 -26.39 -29.21
C THR A 229 -6.23 -25.49 -29.84
N ALA A 230 -5.86 -25.72 -31.11
CA ALA A 230 -4.89 -24.86 -31.78
C ALA A 230 -5.39 -23.40 -31.78
N VAL A 231 -4.66 -22.52 -31.10
CA VAL A 231 -5.10 -21.15 -30.82
C VAL A 231 -4.85 -20.27 -32.04
N PHE A 232 -5.90 -19.97 -32.81
CA PHE A 232 -5.84 -19.09 -33.98
C PHE A 232 -6.44 -17.70 -33.74
N VAL A 233 -6.97 -17.45 -32.55
CA VAL A 233 -7.62 -16.19 -32.14
C VAL A 233 -7.26 -15.88 -30.68
N PRO A 234 -7.24 -14.60 -30.26
CA PRO A 234 -7.01 -14.27 -28.85
C PRO A 234 -8.21 -14.70 -27.98
N PHE A 235 -7.92 -15.15 -26.77
CA PHE A 235 -8.93 -15.41 -25.75
C PHE A 235 -8.74 -14.48 -24.56
N LEU A 236 -9.76 -13.66 -24.28
CA LEU A 236 -9.77 -12.70 -23.19
C LEU A 236 -10.93 -12.99 -22.25
N GLY A 237 -10.66 -13.00 -20.94
CA GLY A 237 -11.66 -13.18 -19.90
C GLY A 237 -11.30 -12.49 -18.57
N LEU A 238 -12.26 -11.78 -17.99
CA LEU A 238 -12.19 -11.17 -16.66
C LEU A 238 -13.32 -11.71 -15.80
N ILE A 239 -12.98 -12.46 -14.74
CA ILE A 239 -13.92 -13.13 -13.83
C ILE A 239 -13.99 -12.35 -12.52
N ILE A 240 -15.18 -11.91 -12.09
CA ILE A 240 -15.40 -11.08 -10.89
C ILE A 240 -16.42 -11.76 -9.97
N LYS A 241 -16.00 -12.20 -8.78
CA LYS A 241 -16.85 -12.90 -7.81
C LYS A 241 -16.91 -12.19 -6.47
N ASN A 242 -18.10 -11.99 -5.93
CA ASN A 242 -18.31 -11.39 -4.59
C ASN A 242 -18.17 -12.46 -3.48
N ASN A 243 -17.31 -12.23 -2.49
CA ASN A 243 -16.93 -13.23 -1.46
C ASN A 243 -17.28 -12.82 -0.02
N ARG A 244 -18.24 -11.90 0.19
CA ARG A 244 -18.70 -11.57 1.56
C ARG A 244 -19.51 -12.72 2.15
N ASN A 245 -18.87 -13.55 2.97
CA ASN A 245 -19.54 -14.36 3.98
C ASN A 245 -19.88 -13.48 5.18
N ASN A 246 -21.15 -13.45 5.60
CA ASN A 246 -21.55 -13.41 7.00
C ASN A 246 -23.07 -13.51 7.12
N GLU A 247 -23.47 -14.38 8.04
CA GLU A 247 -24.71 -14.29 8.82
C GLU A 247 -24.97 -12.82 9.20
N GLU A 248 -26.23 -12.39 9.19
CA GLU A 248 -26.71 -10.99 9.29
C GLU A 248 -26.78 -10.20 7.97
N SER A 249 -27.73 -10.57 7.11
CA SER A 249 -28.76 -9.64 6.60
C SER A 249 -29.74 -10.39 5.70
N SER A 250 -30.61 -11.17 6.33
CA SER A 250 -31.86 -11.58 5.72
C SER A 250 -32.68 -10.31 5.41
N LYS A 251 -33.08 -10.16 4.14
CA LYS A 251 -33.95 -9.12 3.54
C LYS A 251 -33.21 -7.95 2.87
N SER A 252 -32.85 -8.16 1.61
CA SER A 252 -33.14 -7.16 0.58
C SER A 252 -33.54 -7.87 -0.70
N SER A 253 -34.82 -7.76 -1.04
CA SER A 253 -35.40 -8.26 -2.29
C SER A 253 -34.89 -7.43 -3.46
N MET A 254 -34.44 -8.16 -4.47
CA MET A 254 -34.00 -7.74 -5.79
C MET A 254 -35.01 -6.81 -6.47
N ASP A 255 -34.56 -5.63 -6.90
CA ASP A 255 -35.27 -4.74 -7.83
C ASP A 255 -34.23 -4.22 -8.84
N LEU A 256 -34.06 -4.96 -9.94
CA LEU A 256 -33.23 -4.54 -11.08
C LEU A 256 -34.05 -3.54 -11.90
N LYS A 257 -33.79 -2.23 -11.73
CA LYS A 257 -34.26 -1.20 -12.64
C LYS A 257 -33.23 -0.98 -13.74
N VAL A 258 -33.47 -1.55 -14.91
CA VAL A 258 -32.80 -1.12 -16.15
C VAL A 258 -33.33 0.28 -16.48
N ARG A 259 -32.48 1.31 -16.36
CA ARG A 259 -32.76 2.64 -16.91
C ARG A 259 -31.74 2.91 -18.01
N VAL A 260 -32.23 2.96 -19.24
CA VAL A 260 -31.48 3.48 -20.40
C VAL A 260 -31.50 5.00 -20.28
N HIS A 261 -30.35 5.62 -20.01
CA HIS A 261 -30.19 7.06 -20.12
C HIS A 261 -29.32 7.35 -21.34
N GLN A 262 -29.90 8.00 -22.35
CA GLN A 262 -29.13 8.60 -23.44
C GLN A 262 -28.47 9.88 -22.89
N ALA A 263 -27.17 10.00 -23.03
CA ALA A 263 -26.44 11.22 -22.71
C ALA A 263 -26.78 12.29 -23.77
N ASP A 264 -27.57 13.29 -23.38
CA ASP A 264 -27.80 14.50 -24.16
C ASP A 264 -26.67 15.51 -23.88
N ASN A 265 -26.11 16.06 -24.96
CA ASN A 265 -25.09 17.10 -24.95
C ASN A 265 -25.73 18.46 -24.63
N PRO A 266 -25.23 19.27 -23.67
CA PRO A 266 -25.75 20.62 -23.47
C PRO A 266 -25.11 21.62 -24.47
N ASP A 267 -25.96 22.53 -24.94
CA ASP A 267 -25.70 23.75 -25.71
C ASP A 267 -25.46 23.67 -27.23
N THR A 268 -26.52 24.00 -27.99
CA THR A 268 -26.48 25.14 -28.92
C THR A 268 -27.86 25.81 -29.02
N LEU A 269 -27.89 27.09 -28.64
CA LEU A 269 -28.96 28.05 -28.87
C LEU A 269 -28.87 28.52 -30.33
N HIS A 270 -29.81 28.19 -31.23
CA HIS A 270 -30.25 29.03 -32.35
C HIS A 270 -31.51 28.51 -33.07
N ARG A 271 -32.27 29.46 -33.62
CA ARG A 271 -33.66 29.44 -34.14
C ARG A 271 -33.91 28.50 -35.34
N PRO A 272 -35.20 28.23 -35.69
CA PRO A 272 -35.60 27.14 -36.59
C PRO A 272 -35.70 27.55 -38.06
N SER A 273 -35.48 26.60 -38.96
CA SER A 273 -35.97 26.66 -40.35
C SER A 273 -36.80 25.42 -40.69
N LYS A 274 -38.00 25.70 -41.20
CA LYS A 274 -39.02 24.77 -41.73
C LYS A 274 -38.58 24.09 -43.04
N SER A 275 -39.38 23.09 -43.43
CA SER A 275 -39.54 22.45 -44.76
C SER A 275 -38.74 21.14 -44.89
N SER A 276 -39.27 19.99 -45.35
CA SER A 276 -40.42 19.70 -46.22
C SER A 276 -40.92 18.26 -46.00
N TYR A 277 -42.16 18.02 -46.41
CA TYR A 277 -42.91 16.75 -46.37
C TYR A 277 -42.64 15.91 -47.62
N GLU A 278 -42.76 14.58 -47.52
CA GLU A 278 -43.47 13.68 -48.48
C GLU A 278 -43.30 12.19 -48.04
N THR A 279 -44.37 11.55 -47.50
CA THR A 279 -45.31 10.57 -48.14
C THR A 279 -44.68 9.16 -48.34
N LEU A 280 -45.27 8.00 -48.05
CA LEU A 280 -46.57 7.48 -47.57
C LEU A 280 -46.41 5.94 -47.32
N SER A 281 -46.68 5.45 -46.10
CA SER A 281 -47.61 4.32 -45.79
C SER A 281 -47.31 2.85 -46.24
N PRO A 282 -47.99 1.80 -45.67
CA PRO A 282 -48.48 1.55 -44.30
C PRO A 282 -48.19 0.11 -43.78
N LEU A 283 -48.66 -0.21 -42.54
CA LEU A 283 -48.82 -1.53 -41.87
C LEU A 283 -47.59 -2.02 -41.09
N LYS A 284 -47.64 -2.42 -39.80
CA LYS A 284 -48.71 -3.08 -39.02
C LYS A 284 -48.46 -2.86 -37.52
N ASP A 285 -49.53 -2.55 -36.79
CA ASP A 285 -49.62 -2.46 -35.32
C ASP A 285 -49.24 -3.77 -34.60
N VAL A 286 -48.34 -3.72 -33.62
CA VAL A 286 -48.14 -4.80 -32.62
C VAL A 286 -48.07 -4.30 -31.16
N ASN A 287 -47.93 -2.99 -30.87
CA ASN A 287 -47.65 -2.52 -29.49
C ASN A 287 -48.87 -2.07 -28.65
N LYS A 288 -50.00 -2.79 -28.73
CA LYS A 288 -51.16 -2.56 -27.84
C LYS A 288 -51.20 -3.42 -26.56
N GLU A 289 -50.27 -4.34 -26.35
CA GLU A 289 -50.22 -5.16 -25.13
C GLU A 289 -49.31 -4.61 -24.01
N SER A 290 -48.34 -3.76 -24.33
CA SER A 290 -47.37 -3.23 -23.34
C SER A 290 -47.93 -2.09 -22.46
N ILE A 291 -49.04 -1.45 -22.86
CA ILE A 291 -49.65 -0.32 -22.12
C ILE A 291 -50.66 -0.79 -21.05
N ARG A 292 -51.12 -2.06 -21.08
CA ARG A 292 -51.99 -2.61 -20.04
C ARG A 292 -51.25 -3.19 -18.84
N ALA A 293 -49.96 -3.52 -18.98
CA ALA A 293 -49.16 -4.11 -17.90
C ALA A 293 -48.56 -3.08 -16.91
N LEU A 294 -48.55 -1.78 -17.26
CA LEU A 294 -48.01 -0.71 -16.41
C LEU A 294 -49.07 -0.05 -15.51
N ASN A 295 -50.34 -0.01 -15.94
CA ASN A 295 -51.41 0.61 -15.15
C ASN A 295 -52.00 -0.29 -14.04
N LEU A 296 -51.68 -1.60 -14.04
CA LEU A 296 -52.14 -2.51 -12.99
C LEU A 296 -51.17 -2.62 -11.79
N THR A 297 -49.96 -2.07 -11.91
CA THR A 297 -48.95 -2.08 -10.84
C THR A 297 -48.95 -0.77 -10.05
N GLU A 298 -49.33 0.37 -10.65
CA GLU A 298 -49.34 1.66 -9.97
C GLU A 298 -50.40 1.76 -8.85
N SER A 299 -51.54 1.10 -9.03
CA SER A 299 -52.66 1.11 -8.07
C SER A 299 -52.46 0.17 -6.87
N ARG A 300 -51.51 -0.78 -6.92
CA ARG A 300 -51.18 -1.66 -5.78
C ARG A 300 -49.88 -1.31 -5.04
N THR A 301 -49.06 -0.38 -5.55
CA THR A 301 -47.87 0.10 -4.83
C THR A 301 -48.15 1.36 -4.00
N ALA A 302 -49.21 2.11 -4.32
CA ALA A 302 -49.65 3.28 -3.55
C ALA A 302 -50.28 2.94 -2.19
N GLU A 303 -50.68 1.68 -1.97
CA GLU A 303 -51.34 1.24 -0.71
C GLU A 303 -50.36 0.58 0.29
N ILE A 304 -49.13 0.27 -0.13
CA ILE A 304 -48.14 -0.47 0.67
C ILE A 304 -47.00 0.42 1.21
N LEU A 305 -46.88 1.67 0.75
CA LEU A 305 -45.90 2.64 1.27
C LEU A 305 -46.54 3.59 2.31
N LYS A 306 -46.92 3.04 3.46
CA LYS A 306 -46.99 3.80 4.73
C LYS A 306 -45.75 3.44 5.56
N PRO A 307 -44.78 4.36 5.78
CA PRO A 307 -43.78 4.15 6.81
C PRO A 307 -44.42 4.42 8.18
N SER A 308 -44.48 3.37 8.99
CA SER A 308 -44.58 3.46 10.44
C SER A 308 -43.30 4.12 10.99
N GLY A 309 -43.49 5.23 11.71
CA GLY A 309 -42.49 5.76 12.64
C GLY A 309 -41.38 6.62 12.04
N LEU A 310 -41.72 7.82 11.59
CA LEU A 310 -40.94 9.06 11.83
C LEU A 310 -41.77 10.27 11.41
N ILE A 311 -41.84 11.24 12.32
CA ILE A 311 -42.66 12.44 12.22
C ILE A 311 -42.14 13.32 11.08
N GLY A 312 -42.95 13.47 10.03
CA GLY A 312 -42.66 14.32 8.89
C GLY A 312 -42.58 15.80 9.26
N LEU A 313 -41.40 16.38 9.05
CA LEU A 313 -41.03 17.78 9.21
C LEU A 313 -41.66 18.74 8.15
N ASN A 314 -42.86 18.44 7.67
CA ASN A 314 -43.61 19.30 6.74
C ASN A 314 -44.82 20.00 7.37
N LEU A 315 -45.02 19.91 8.69
CA LEU A 315 -45.88 20.84 9.44
C LEU A 315 -45.14 22.10 9.94
N LEU A 316 -43.81 22.09 10.03
CA LEU A 316 -43.02 23.24 10.51
C LEU A 316 -42.81 24.33 9.44
N LYS A 317 -42.85 23.98 8.15
CA LYS A 317 -42.84 24.95 7.03
C LYS A 317 -44.16 25.72 6.85
N LYS A 318 -45.24 25.31 7.54
CA LYS A 318 -46.48 26.10 7.66
C LYS A 318 -46.55 26.98 8.92
N ILE A 319 -45.57 26.84 9.83
CA ILE A 319 -45.50 27.62 11.09
C ILE A 319 -44.43 28.71 11.02
N PHE A 320 -43.42 28.59 10.15
CA PHE A 320 -42.40 29.61 9.90
C PHE A 320 -42.59 30.39 8.58
N GLY A 321 -43.85 30.53 8.14
CA GLY A 321 -44.25 31.36 7.00
C GLY A 321 -44.98 32.65 7.40
N LEU A 322 -44.90 33.07 8.66
CA LEU A 322 -45.55 34.26 9.17
C LEU A 322 -44.61 34.97 10.15
N PHE A 323 -43.70 35.79 9.61
CA PHE A 323 -43.27 37.09 10.16
C PHE A 323 -42.15 37.66 9.27
N SER A 324 -42.55 38.32 8.17
CA SER A 324 -41.87 39.51 7.68
C SER A 324 -42.90 40.43 7.02
N ASN A 325 -42.83 41.71 7.40
CA ASN A 325 -43.66 42.88 7.07
C ASN A 325 -43.76 43.15 5.55
N LYS A 326 -44.71 43.92 4.95
CA LYS A 326 -45.48 45.10 5.38
C LYS A 326 -46.57 45.45 4.32
N ASN A 327 -47.64 46.11 4.75
CA ASN A 327 -48.49 47.09 4.03
C ASN A 327 -49.48 46.65 2.91
N SER A 328 -50.78 46.63 3.23
CA SER A 328 -51.71 47.77 3.04
C SER A 328 -53.16 47.36 2.66
N LYS A 329 -54.10 48.03 3.35
CA LYS A 329 -55.48 48.39 2.98
C LYS A 329 -56.59 47.32 2.83
N GLN A 330 -57.50 47.43 3.81
CA GLN A 330 -58.96 47.61 3.70
C GLN A 330 -59.91 46.43 3.43
N ARG A 331 -60.81 46.27 4.42
CA ARG A 331 -62.23 45.84 4.37
C ARG A 331 -62.45 44.40 3.89
N SER A 332 -63.26 43.55 4.50
CA SER A 332 -64.20 43.59 5.62
C SER A 332 -64.70 42.16 5.73
N ILE A 333 -64.82 41.56 6.91
CA ILE A 333 -65.86 40.57 7.29
C ILE A 333 -65.63 40.30 8.79
N ILE A 334 -66.45 40.94 9.61
CA ILE A 334 -66.69 40.52 10.99
C ILE A 334 -67.79 39.47 10.92
N LYS A 335 -67.49 38.25 11.38
CA LYS A 335 -68.37 37.40 12.22
C LYS A 335 -67.76 35.98 12.33
N ARG A 336 -66.78 35.79 13.23
CA ARG A 336 -66.56 34.56 14.06
C ARG A 336 -65.26 34.55 14.90
N GLU A 337 -64.76 35.69 15.39
CA GLU A 337 -63.54 35.73 16.24
C GLU A 337 -63.80 36.07 17.71
N GLN A 338 -64.70 35.36 18.38
CA GLN A 338 -64.83 35.43 19.85
C GLN A 338 -64.56 34.12 20.60
N LEU A 339 -64.20 33.03 19.90
CA LEU A 339 -64.04 31.71 20.54
C LEU A 339 -62.60 31.19 20.65
N ILE A 340 -61.60 31.87 20.09
CA ILE A 340 -60.21 31.37 20.09
C ILE A 340 -59.28 32.16 21.04
N ARG A 341 -59.57 33.44 21.33
CA ARG A 341 -58.75 34.23 22.27
C ARG A 341 -58.92 33.78 23.73
N HIS A 342 -60.10 33.33 24.13
CA HIS A 342 -60.38 32.91 25.50
C HIS A 342 -59.88 31.49 25.88
N ARG A 343 -59.35 30.71 24.92
CA ARG A 343 -58.80 29.37 25.20
C ARG A 343 -57.26 29.37 25.32
N ALA A 344 -56.56 30.19 24.54
CA ALA A 344 -55.10 30.32 24.62
C ALA A 344 -54.64 31.08 25.89
N GLU A 345 -55.35 32.13 26.29
CA GLU A 345 -55.06 32.87 27.53
C GLU A 345 -55.30 32.03 28.80
N ARG A 346 -56.26 31.09 28.77
CA ARG A 346 -56.53 30.19 29.90
C ARG A 346 -55.44 29.15 30.17
N PHE A 347 -54.58 28.85 29.19
CA PHE A 347 -53.51 27.86 29.33
C PHE A 347 -52.10 28.49 29.37
N MET A 348 -51.83 29.53 28.57
CA MET A 348 -50.50 30.14 28.50
C MET A 348 -50.17 31.00 29.72
N VAL A 349 -51.13 31.73 30.26
CA VAL A 349 -50.91 32.61 31.43
C VAL A 349 -50.56 31.83 32.72
N PRO A 350 -51.27 30.74 33.10
CA PRO A 350 -50.85 29.94 34.25
C PRO A 350 -49.54 29.18 34.01
N PHE A 351 -49.22 28.82 32.77
CA PHE A 351 -47.96 28.16 32.42
C PHE A 351 -46.75 29.10 32.55
N PHE A 352 -46.84 30.33 32.02
CA PHE A 352 -45.77 31.33 32.16
C PHE A 352 -45.63 31.83 33.61
N LYS A 353 -46.73 31.96 34.36
CA LYS A 353 -46.68 32.25 35.80
C LYS A 353 -46.02 31.10 36.59
N GLY A 354 -46.28 29.85 36.23
CA GLY A 354 -45.59 28.68 36.80
C GLY A 354 -44.09 28.67 36.49
N LEU A 355 -43.70 29.00 35.25
CA LEU A 355 -42.31 29.06 34.81
C LEU A 355 -41.52 30.18 35.52
N LEU A 356 -42.11 31.38 35.64
CA LEU A 356 -41.52 32.48 36.41
C LEU A 356 -41.41 32.16 37.90
N MET A 357 -42.38 31.43 38.46
CA MET A 357 -42.34 30.97 39.85
C MET A 357 -41.20 29.95 40.06
N VAL A 358 -41.00 29.00 39.14
CA VAL A 358 -39.88 28.04 39.18
C VAL A 358 -38.52 28.72 38.98
N ALA A 359 -38.42 29.70 38.08
CA ALA A 359 -37.20 30.47 37.87
C ALA A 359 -36.85 31.33 39.10
N SER A 360 -37.85 31.96 39.73
CA SER A 360 -37.64 32.73 40.97
C SER A 360 -37.23 31.82 42.14
N LEU A 361 -37.75 30.60 42.21
CA LEU A 361 -37.33 29.58 43.18
C LEU A 361 -35.92 29.08 42.91
N LEU A 362 -35.52 28.83 41.66
CA LEU A 362 -34.16 28.45 41.30
C LEU A 362 -33.15 29.56 41.63
N ALA A 363 -33.49 30.83 41.40
CA ALA A 363 -32.67 31.96 41.80
C ALA A 363 -32.52 32.07 43.33
N VAL A 364 -33.59 31.80 44.09
CA VAL A 364 -33.56 31.72 45.56
C VAL A 364 -32.77 30.50 46.03
N TRP A 365 -32.85 29.35 45.36
CA TRP A 365 -32.09 28.14 45.66
C TRP A 365 -30.60 28.31 45.36
N ILE A 366 -30.23 28.92 44.23
CA ILE A 366 -28.84 29.24 43.88
C ILE A 366 -28.28 30.28 44.86
N GLY A 367 -29.06 31.32 45.21
CA GLY A 367 -28.67 32.30 46.22
C GLY A 367 -28.60 31.73 47.64
N ALA A 368 -29.45 30.76 47.98
CA ALA A 368 -29.42 30.04 49.25
C ALA A 368 -28.23 29.08 49.32
N LEU A 369 -27.90 28.37 48.23
CA LEU A 369 -26.75 27.47 48.14
C LEU A 369 -25.42 28.24 48.26
N TYR A 370 -25.34 29.41 47.62
CA TYR A 370 -24.19 30.33 47.75
C TYR A 370 -24.04 30.89 49.17
N ARG A 371 -25.16 31.20 49.85
CA ARG A 371 -25.17 31.63 51.27
C ARG A 371 -24.94 30.47 52.27
N LEU A 372 -25.30 29.23 51.91
CA LEU A 372 -25.11 28.03 52.74
C LEU A 372 -23.65 27.57 52.76
N LEU A 373 -22.92 27.81 51.67
CA LEU A 373 -21.49 27.54 51.54
C LEU A 373 -20.61 28.61 52.22
N THR A 374 -21.17 29.76 52.62
CA THR A 374 -20.39 30.91 53.12
C THR A 374 -20.69 31.35 54.55
N ASN A 375 -21.77 30.89 55.22
CA ASN A 375 -22.01 31.24 56.65
C ASN A 375 -22.87 30.19 57.42
N PRO A 376 -22.40 29.65 58.56
CA PRO A 376 -23.05 28.53 59.27
C PRO A 376 -24.27 28.89 60.14
N GLU A 377 -24.41 30.12 60.63
CA GLU A 377 -25.48 30.49 61.58
C GLU A 377 -26.85 30.77 60.95
N LYS A 378 -26.92 31.02 59.63
CA LYS A 378 -28.19 31.33 58.93
C LYS A 378 -28.97 30.11 58.44
N ARG A 379 -28.55 28.89 58.83
CA ARG A 379 -29.15 27.62 58.38
C ARG A 379 -30.59 27.43 58.84
N GLN A 380 -30.98 27.92 60.01
CA GLN A 380 -32.34 27.74 60.54
C GLN A 380 -33.38 28.60 59.80
N ALA A 381 -33.05 29.83 59.40
CA ALA A 381 -33.95 30.74 58.69
C ALA A 381 -34.27 30.31 57.24
N VAL A 382 -33.40 29.51 56.62
CA VAL A 382 -33.60 28.97 55.27
C VAL A 382 -34.56 27.77 55.29
N VAL A 383 -34.48 26.93 56.33
CA VAL A 383 -35.37 25.77 56.52
C VAL A 383 -36.82 26.20 56.77
N GLU A 384 -37.03 27.27 57.56
CA GLU A 384 -38.37 27.83 57.81
C GLU A 384 -39.04 28.39 56.54
N LYS A 385 -38.30 29.12 55.71
CA LYS A 385 -38.84 29.65 54.44
C LYS A 385 -39.12 28.56 53.41
N LEU A 386 -38.35 27.47 53.43
CA LEU A 386 -38.57 26.28 52.61
C LEU A 386 -39.83 25.51 53.03
N GLN A 387 -40.13 25.43 54.33
CA GLN A 387 -41.37 24.81 54.82
C GLN A 387 -42.63 25.62 54.46
N GLN A 388 -42.58 26.96 54.49
CA GLN A 388 -43.71 27.80 54.07
C GLN A 388 -44.03 27.70 52.57
N HIS A 389 -43.05 27.40 51.71
CA HIS A 389 -43.28 27.25 50.27
C HIS A 389 -43.73 25.83 49.86
N LYS A 390 -43.56 24.83 50.74
CA LYS A 390 -44.02 23.45 50.51
C LYS A 390 -45.55 23.33 50.43
N GLN A 391 -46.29 24.21 51.10
CA GLN A 391 -47.77 24.23 51.09
C GLN A 391 -48.41 24.83 49.83
N ARG A 392 -47.64 25.53 48.98
CA ARG A 392 -48.13 26.07 47.69
C ARG A 392 -47.81 25.17 46.49
N PHE A 393 -47.10 24.06 46.74
CA PHE A 393 -46.55 23.21 45.70
C PHE A 393 -47.52 22.07 45.38
N THR A 394 -48.46 22.35 44.48
CA THR A 394 -49.33 21.30 43.92
C THR A 394 -48.50 20.32 43.07
N TRP A 395 -48.93 19.06 42.97
CA TRP A 395 -48.25 18.00 42.20
C TRP A 395 -47.84 18.40 40.76
N LYS A 396 -48.57 19.34 40.15
CA LYS A 396 -48.26 19.91 38.83
C LYS A 396 -46.90 20.62 38.75
N HIS A 397 -46.39 21.15 39.85
CA HIS A 397 -45.08 21.80 39.89
C HIS A 397 -43.93 20.79 40.00
N TRP A 398 -44.14 19.67 40.71
CA TRP A 398 -43.18 18.56 40.72
C TRP A 398 -43.03 17.91 39.34
N LEU A 399 -44.12 17.80 38.60
CA LEU A 399 -44.09 17.40 37.18
C LEU A 399 -43.27 18.37 36.33
N ALA A 400 -43.43 19.69 36.51
CA ALA A 400 -42.67 20.69 35.76
C ALA A 400 -41.16 20.64 36.05
N VAL A 401 -40.77 20.45 37.32
CA VAL A 401 -39.36 20.30 37.71
C VAL A 401 -38.76 19.00 37.15
N GLY A 402 -39.49 17.89 37.20
CA GLY A 402 -39.05 16.62 36.61
C GLY A 402 -38.85 16.69 35.10
N ILE A 403 -39.72 17.39 34.38
CA ILE A 403 -39.58 17.61 32.93
C ILE A 403 -38.35 18.49 32.64
N PHE A 404 -38.11 19.52 33.44
CA PHE A 404 -36.97 20.42 33.25
C PHE A 404 -35.62 19.74 33.56
N SER A 405 -35.54 18.97 34.66
CA SER A 405 -34.31 18.23 34.99
C SER A 405 -34.03 17.11 34.00
N GLY A 406 -35.07 16.41 33.52
CA GLY A 406 -34.95 15.44 32.43
C GLY A 406 -34.44 16.08 31.13
N GLY A 407 -34.96 17.25 30.76
CA GLY A 407 -34.49 18.01 29.60
C GLY A 407 -33.03 18.46 29.74
N LEU A 408 -32.62 18.91 30.92
CA LEU A 408 -31.23 19.32 31.19
C LEU A 408 -30.25 18.13 31.12
N LEU A 409 -30.63 16.97 31.66
CA LEU A 409 -29.82 15.75 31.58
C LEU A 409 -29.63 15.28 30.13
N ILE A 410 -30.68 15.35 29.31
CA ILE A 410 -30.59 15.03 27.88
C ILE A 410 -29.64 16.01 27.18
N LEU A 411 -29.70 17.30 27.52
CA LEU A 411 -28.85 18.33 26.93
C LEU A 411 -27.37 18.14 27.31
N VAL A 412 -27.09 17.91 28.60
CA VAL A 412 -25.73 17.62 29.09
C VAL A 412 -25.18 16.34 28.48
N SER A 413 -26.00 15.28 28.43
CA SER A 413 -25.64 14.01 27.78
C SER A 413 -25.35 14.20 26.28
N GLY A 414 -26.15 15.01 25.59
CA GLY A 414 -25.94 15.35 24.18
C GLY A 414 -24.65 16.15 23.93
N ILE A 415 -24.33 17.13 24.78
CA ILE A 415 -23.05 17.87 24.70
C ILE A 415 -21.87 16.92 24.97
N TRP A 416 -22.00 16.03 25.95
CA TRP A 416 -20.97 15.05 26.26
C TRP A 416 -20.77 14.06 25.11
N LEU A 417 -21.84 13.51 24.52
CA LEU A 417 -21.79 12.63 23.35
C LEU A 417 -21.15 13.31 22.14
N THR A 418 -21.53 14.56 21.87
CA THR A 418 -20.98 15.31 20.73
C THR A 418 -19.50 15.61 20.91
N ASN A 419 -19.05 15.98 22.11
CA ASN A 419 -17.62 16.18 22.40
C ASN A 419 -16.83 14.86 22.37
N TYR A 420 -17.42 13.75 22.84
CA TYR A 420 -16.81 12.43 22.74
C TYR A 420 -16.64 11.99 21.27
N ASN A 421 -17.69 12.14 20.46
CA ASN A 421 -17.65 11.84 19.03
C ASN A 421 -16.66 12.74 18.26
N LYS A 422 -16.53 14.02 18.65
CA LYS A 422 -15.52 14.92 18.09
C LYS A 422 -14.10 14.44 18.38
N LYS A 423 -13.81 13.98 19.61
CA LYS A 423 -12.49 13.42 19.95
C LYS A 423 -12.17 12.17 19.13
N LEU A 424 -13.12 11.25 19.00
CA LEU A 424 -12.96 10.06 18.16
C LEU A 424 -12.75 10.40 16.68
N ALA A 425 -13.46 11.41 16.17
CA ALA A 425 -13.28 11.90 14.81
C ALA A 425 -11.86 12.47 14.61
N ILE A 426 -11.35 13.28 15.55
CA ILE A 426 -10.00 13.85 15.50
C ILE A 426 -8.92 12.75 15.55
N GLU A 427 -9.07 11.74 16.43
CA GLU A 427 -8.14 10.62 16.49
C GLU A 427 -8.12 9.83 15.16
N LYS A 428 -9.30 9.63 14.55
CA LYS A 428 -9.42 8.98 13.25
C LYS A 428 -8.78 9.81 12.12
N THR A 429 -8.98 11.13 12.10
CA THR A 429 -8.36 12.00 11.08
C THR A 429 -6.84 12.06 11.24
N ASN A 430 -6.33 12.13 12.48
CA ASN A 430 -4.89 12.10 12.74
C ASN A 430 -4.28 10.75 12.32
N TYR A 431 -4.98 9.65 12.57
CA TYR A 431 -4.54 8.34 12.09
C TYR A 431 -4.49 8.31 10.56
N GLN A 432 -5.55 8.78 9.88
CA GLN A 432 -5.59 8.85 8.41
C GLN A 432 -4.52 9.77 7.81
N SER A 433 -4.17 10.87 8.47
CA SER A 433 -3.10 11.75 8.00
C SER A 433 -1.73 11.06 8.07
N LEU A 434 -1.44 10.31 9.14
CA LEU A 434 -0.21 9.52 9.25
C LEU A 434 -0.15 8.42 8.17
N GLN A 435 -1.29 7.78 7.86
CA GLN A 435 -1.36 6.81 6.76
C GLN A 435 -1.04 7.45 5.40
N THR A 436 -1.60 8.64 5.15
CA THR A 436 -1.36 9.40 3.90
C THR A 436 0.09 9.85 3.78
N GLU A 437 0.71 10.26 4.89
CA GLU A 437 2.13 10.63 4.94
C GLU A 437 3.06 9.43 4.66
N ILE A 438 2.74 8.25 5.21
CA ILE A 438 3.44 7.00 4.88
C ILE A 438 3.33 6.68 3.39
N ASP A 439 2.12 6.72 2.82
CA ASP A 439 1.90 6.40 1.41
C ASP A 439 2.60 7.38 0.47
N LYS A 440 2.63 8.67 0.84
CA LYS A 440 3.41 9.69 0.12
C LYS A 440 4.90 9.34 0.12
N HIS A 441 5.49 9.02 1.27
CA HIS A 441 6.92 8.66 1.33
C HIS A 441 7.25 7.41 0.52
N PHE A 442 6.36 6.41 0.46
CA PHE A 442 6.54 5.27 -0.44
C PHE A 442 6.46 5.66 -1.93
N SER A 443 5.60 6.61 -2.29
CA SER A 443 5.53 7.15 -3.64
C SER A 443 6.78 7.96 -4.01
N ASP A 444 7.33 8.72 -3.07
CA ASP A 444 8.57 9.47 -3.30
C ASP A 444 9.76 8.51 -3.46
N LEU A 445 9.81 7.43 -2.68
CA LEU A 445 10.82 6.37 -2.83
C LEU A 445 10.79 5.69 -4.20
N SER A 446 9.60 5.44 -4.75
CA SER A 446 9.48 4.83 -6.09
C SER A 446 9.95 5.78 -7.19
N ALA A 447 9.74 7.09 -7.02
CA ALA A 447 10.28 8.10 -7.94
C ALA A 447 11.81 8.22 -7.84
N ILE A 448 12.38 8.20 -6.63
CA ILE A 448 13.84 8.31 -6.41
C ILE A 448 14.63 7.17 -7.06
N LYS A 449 14.05 5.96 -7.12
CA LYS A 449 14.66 4.82 -7.84
C LYS A 449 14.99 5.13 -9.31
N ILE A 450 14.31 6.09 -9.93
CA ILE A 450 14.55 6.52 -11.30
C ILE A 450 15.80 7.42 -11.39
N TYR A 451 16.04 8.24 -10.37
CA TYR A 451 17.07 9.28 -10.37
C TYR A 451 18.36 8.90 -9.60
N GLY A 452 18.32 7.84 -8.79
CA GLY A 452 19.51 7.26 -8.14
C GLY A 452 20.03 8.03 -6.92
N ASP A 453 19.22 8.89 -6.30
CA ASP A 453 19.60 9.63 -5.10
C ASP A 453 19.46 8.77 -3.82
N GLN A 454 20.57 8.16 -3.42
CA GLN A 454 20.63 7.27 -2.25
C GLN A 454 20.37 8.03 -0.93
N ALA A 455 20.73 9.32 -0.84
CA ALA A 455 20.59 10.11 0.37
C ALA A 455 19.13 10.52 0.61
N SER A 456 18.42 10.97 -0.43
CA SER A 456 16.99 11.24 -0.33
C SER A 456 16.19 9.98 -0.03
N ALA A 457 16.60 8.82 -0.59
CA ALA A 457 15.93 7.55 -0.28
C ALA A 457 16.07 7.18 1.21
N ASP A 458 17.24 7.40 1.81
CA ASP A 458 17.48 7.19 3.24
C ASP A 458 16.61 8.11 4.12
N GLU A 459 16.46 9.37 3.74
CA GLU A 459 15.60 10.33 4.43
C GLU A 459 14.14 9.86 4.48
N HIS A 460 13.59 9.42 3.34
CA HIS A 460 12.22 8.92 3.28
C HIS A 460 12.00 7.62 4.05
N LEU A 461 12.95 6.67 4.00
CA LEU A 461 12.87 5.45 4.80
C LEU A 461 12.93 5.77 6.31
N THR A 462 13.79 6.71 6.71
CA THR A 462 13.87 7.18 8.09
C THR A 462 12.57 7.85 8.53
N ALA A 463 11.96 8.67 7.68
CA ALA A 463 10.65 9.28 7.96
C ALA A 463 9.55 8.22 8.16
N ILE A 464 9.46 7.22 7.27
CA ILE A 464 8.51 6.11 7.40
C ILE A 464 8.71 5.38 8.73
N LYS A 465 9.95 5.03 9.08
CA LYS A 465 10.28 4.37 10.36
C LYS A 465 9.86 5.20 11.58
N ASN A 466 10.08 6.52 11.52
CA ASN A 466 9.68 7.44 12.59
C ASN A 466 8.16 7.57 12.72
N ILE A 467 7.41 7.52 11.61
CA ILE A 467 5.95 7.52 11.64
C ILE A 467 5.42 6.18 12.17
N LEU A 468 5.98 5.05 11.72
CA LEU A 468 5.66 3.71 12.20
C LEU A 468 5.77 3.60 13.72
N ALA A 469 6.82 4.17 14.32
CA ALA A 469 7.02 4.20 15.77
C ALA A 469 5.95 5.02 16.54
N LYS A 470 5.26 5.95 15.87
CA LYS A 470 4.22 6.82 16.45
C LYS A 470 2.80 6.28 16.24
N LEU A 471 2.61 5.24 15.41
CA LEU A 471 1.29 4.72 15.10
C LEU A 471 0.67 4.01 16.32
N PRO A 472 -0.62 4.27 16.63
CA PRO A 472 -1.32 3.59 17.73
C PRO A 472 -1.56 2.11 17.40
N THR A 473 -1.45 1.23 18.41
CA THR A 473 -1.58 -0.23 18.30
C THR A 473 -2.84 -0.79 19.00
N LYS A 474 -3.86 0.05 19.21
CA LYS A 474 -5.00 -0.25 20.10
C LYS A 474 -6.04 -1.19 19.48
N THR A 475 -6.21 -1.18 18.16
CA THR A 475 -7.23 -1.98 17.46
C THR A 475 -6.60 -3.04 16.58
N THR A 476 -7.33 -4.13 16.31
CA THR A 476 -6.90 -5.20 15.40
C THR A 476 -6.63 -4.68 13.98
N ASP A 477 -7.42 -3.70 13.50
CA ASP A 477 -7.21 -3.08 12.19
C ASP A 477 -5.92 -2.25 12.14
N GLN A 478 -5.58 -1.55 13.22
CA GLN A 478 -4.32 -0.81 13.34
C GLN A 478 -3.11 -1.76 13.32
N GLN A 479 -3.20 -2.89 14.01
CA GLN A 479 -2.14 -3.91 14.02
C GLN A 479 -1.92 -4.51 12.63
N LYS A 480 -3.00 -4.86 11.91
CA LYS A 480 -2.91 -5.35 10.52
C LYS A 480 -2.31 -4.31 9.57
N TYR A 481 -2.66 -3.03 9.73
CA TYR A 481 -2.08 -1.97 8.91
C TYR A 481 -0.57 -1.80 9.20
N ILE A 482 -0.17 -1.81 10.47
CA ILE A 482 1.26 -1.73 10.86
C ILE A 482 2.04 -2.92 10.30
N GLU A 483 1.49 -4.14 10.35
CA GLU A 483 2.11 -5.33 9.76
C GLU A 483 2.30 -5.20 8.24
N MET A 484 1.25 -4.75 7.53
CA MET A 484 1.31 -4.48 6.09
C MET A 484 2.35 -3.41 5.75
N VAL A 485 2.38 -2.31 6.50
CA VAL A 485 3.36 -1.22 6.28
C VAL A 485 4.78 -1.69 6.61
N ASN A 486 4.98 -2.47 7.68
CA ASN A 486 6.29 -3.06 7.99
C ASN A 486 6.79 -3.96 6.85
N THR A 487 5.89 -4.73 6.23
CA THR A 487 6.23 -5.57 5.08
C THR A 487 6.67 -4.72 3.89
N ARG A 488 5.89 -3.69 3.54
CA ARG A 488 6.24 -2.74 2.47
C ARG A 488 7.53 -1.98 2.77
N TYR A 489 7.73 -1.57 4.03
CA TYR A 489 8.93 -0.89 4.48
C TYR A 489 10.15 -1.79 4.32
N ASN A 490 10.10 -3.03 4.79
CA ASN A 490 11.21 -3.98 4.68
C ASN A 490 11.57 -4.25 3.21
N GLN A 491 10.57 -4.41 2.34
CA GLN A 491 10.81 -4.56 0.91
C GLN A 491 11.47 -3.31 0.30
N ALA A 492 10.93 -2.12 0.57
CA ALA A 492 11.50 -0.87 0.08
C ALA A 492 12.92 -0.63 0.63
N PHE A 493 13.16 -1.01 1.87
CA PHE A 493 14.46 -0.94 2.55
C PHE A 493 15.48 -1.86 1.87
N GLU A 494 15.15 -3.13 1.66
CA GLU A 494 16.01 -4.11 0.99
C GLU A 494 16.36 -3.67 -0.44
N GLU A 495 15.37 -3.19 -1.20
CA GLU A 495 15.56 -2.73 -2.57
C GLU A 495 16.41 -1.44 -2.66
N THR A 496 16.17 -0.47 -1.76
CA THR A 496 16.86 0.82 -1.77
C THR A 496 18.34 0.68 -1.44
N TYR A 497 18.66 -0.14 -0.44
CA TYR A 497 20.03 -0.31 0.03
C TYR A 497 20.78 -1.47 -0.63
N ARG A 498 20.18 -2.09 -1.65
CA ARG A 498 20.78 -3.21 -2.40
C ARG A 498 21.16 -4.38 -1.49
N PHE A 499 20.27 -4.74 -0.57
CA PHE A 499 20.49 -5.91 0.27
C PHE A 499 20.23 -7.20 -0.54
N THR A 500 21.24 -8.06 -0.61
CA THR A 500 21.18 -9.37 -1.23
C THR A 500 21.21 -10.43 -0.13
N LYS A 501 20.14 -11.22 -0.02
CA LYS A 501 20.08 -12.36 0.90
C LYS A 501 20.93 -13.50 0.37
N THR A 502 21.80 -14.06 1.21
CA THR A 502 22.61 -15.24 0.86
C THR A 502 22.18 -16.45 1.66
N SER A 503 22.12 -17.60 1.00
CA SER A 503 21.95 -18.91 1.63
C SER A 503 22.98 -19.84 0.99
N ASN A 504 24.14 -19.91 1.63
CA ASN A 504 25.28 -20.63 1.09
C ASN A 504 25.61 -21.86 1.95
N PRO A 505 26.26 -22.88 1.35
CA PRO A 505 26.70 -24.05 2.10
C PRO A 505 27.65 -23.64 3.22
N LEU A 506 27.40 -24.22 4.40
CA LEU A 506 28.19 -24.02 5.61
C LEU A 506 29.14 -25.22 5.81
N TRP A 507 30.44 -24.95 5.89
CA TRP A 507 31.40 -25.94 6.38
C TRP A 507 31.37 -25.92 7.90
N LYS A 508 30.79 -26.97 8.49
CA LYS A 508 30.57 -27.02 9.95
C LYS A 508 31.89 -27.03 10.72
N ALA A 509 31.93 -26.23 11.76
CA ALA A 509 33.05 -26.20 12.68
C ALA A 509 33.11 -27.50 13.50
N THR A 510 34.28 -28.15 13.52
CA THR A 510 34.57 -29.28 14.41
C THR A 510 35.10 -28.83 15.77
N THR A 511 35.56 -27.57 15.86
CA THR A 511 36.11 -26.92 17.05
C THR A 511 35.82 -25.42 17.00
N ASP A 512 36.05 -24.70 18.10
CA ASP A 512 35.80 -23.26 18.18
C ASP A 512 36.89 -22.45 17.45
N TRP A 513 36.78 -22.35 16.12
CA TRP A 513 37.68 -21.49 15.33
C TRP A 513 37.47 -20.02 15.70
N GLN A 514 38.57 -19.30 15.88
CA GLN A 514 38.62 -17.92 16.36
C GLN A 514 38.94 -16.92 15.25
N SER A 515 39.72 -17.32 14.25
CA SER A 515 40.11 -16.47 13.12
C SER A 515 40.31 -17.28 11.84
N LEU A 516 40.27 -16.59 10.71
CA LEU A 516 40.30 -17.17 9.37
C LEU A 516 41.33 -16.46 8.49
N GLY A 517 41.97 -17.19 7.59
CA GLY A 517 42.87 -16.61 6.59
C GLY A 517 42.94 -17.47 5.33
N VAL A 518 43.26 -16.85 4.21
CA VAL A 518 43.52 -17.55 2.94
C VAL A 518 45.00 -17.43 2.57
N TYR A 519 45.57 -18.53 2.06
CA TYR A 519 46.94 -18.55 1.53
C TYR A 519 47.07 -19.53 0.37
N LYS A 520 47.46 -19.04 -0.82
CA LYS A 520 47.62 -19.85 -2.05
C LYS A 520 46.39 -20.71 -2.33
N ASN A 521 45.20 -20.12 -2.20
CA ASN A 521 43.88 -20.74 -2.26
C ASN A 521 43.55 -21.77 -1.15
N ASP A 522 44.46 -22.06 -0.23
CA ASP A 522 44.14 -22.86 0.95
C ASP A 522 43.46 -21.98 2.00
N LEU A 523 42.28 -22.42 2.45
CA LEU A 523 41.59 -21.78 3.57
C LEU A 523 42.13 -22.32 4.89
N ILE A 524 42.51 -21.42 5.78
CA ILE A 524 43.15 -21.72 7.06
C ILE A 524 42.29 -21.16 8.18
N ALA A 525 42.06 -21.97 9.21
CA ALA A 525 41.38 -21.58 10.43
C ALA A 525 42.28 -21.81 11.64
N ILE A 526 42.18 -20.94 12.65
CA ILE A 526 42.94 -21.07 13.90
C ILE A 526 41.94 -21.27 15.05
N ALA A 527 42.19 -22.27 15.88
CA ALA A 527 41.44 -22.54 17.11
C ALA A 527 42.40 -22.61 18.30
N GLY A 528 42.46 -21.54 19.10
CA GLY A 528 43.42 -21.39 20.17
C GLY A 528 44.85 -21.42 19.63
N ARG A 529 45.55 -22.51 19.95
CA ARG A 529 46.95 -22.75 19.53
C ARG A 529 47.06 -23.73 18.37
N THR A 530 45.95 -24.17 17.79
CA THR A 530 45.95 -25.15 16.68
C THR A 530 45.65 -24.46 15.36
N LEU A 531 46.28 -24.95 14.27
CA LEU A 531 46.08 -24.46 12.92
C LEU A 531 45.49 -25.57 12.05
N TRP A 532 44.40 -25.24 11.38
CA TRP A 532 43.60 -26.13 10.57
C TRP A 532 43.59 -25.64 9.13
N ARG A 533 43.61 -26.57 8.18
CA ARG A 533 43.53 -26.28 6.75
C ARG A 533 42.31 -26.99 6.17
N GLN A 534 41.62 -26.32 5.26
CA GLN A 534 40.52 -26.93 4.53
C GLN A 534 41.04 -28.07 3.64
N ASN A 535 40.37 -29.22 3.72
CA ASN A 535 40.56 -30.37 2.85
C ASN A 535 39.19 -30.84 2.36
N ASN A 536 38.88 -30.59 1.07
CA ASN A 536 37.57 -30.79 0.48
C ASN A 536 36.45 -30.01 1.23
N ASN A 537 35.55 -30.73 1.91
CA ASN A 537 34.43 -30.15 2.66
C ASN A 537 34.65 -30.13 4.18
N ASP A 538 35.81 -30.58 4.65
CA ASP A 538 36.19 -30.62 6.06
C ASP A 538 37.47 -29.81 6.29
N PHE A 539 37.87 -29.70 7.56
CA PHE A 539 39.14 -29.10 7.98
C PHE A 539 40.01 -30.16 8.66
N GLU A 540 41.28 -30.21 8.30
CA GLU A 540 42.29 -31.05 8.92
C GLU A 540 43.23 -30.21 9.79
N GLU A 541 43.54 -30.69 10.98
CA GLU A 541 44.58 -30.08 11.82
C GLU A 541 45.95 -30.31 11.18
N ILE A 542 46.69 -29.24 10.91
CA ILE A 542 48.03 -29.33 10.34
C ILE A 542 49.13 -28.99 11.34
N ILE A 543 48.82 -28.18 12.36
CA ILE A 543 49.71 -27.83 13.48
C ILE A 543 48.91 -27.90 14.79
N ASN A 544 49.45 -28.62 15.79
CA ASN A 544 48.82 -28.87 17.08
C ASN A 544 49.17 -27.84 18.17
N ASP A 545 50.27 -27.10 18.02
CA ASP A 545 50.65 -26.01 18.93
C ASP A 545 51.44 -24.92 18.18
N LEU A 546 50.87 -23.71 18.13
CA LEU A 546 51.46 -22.51 17.55
C LEU A 546 52.43 -21.79 18.51
N GLY A 547 52.51 -22.21 19.78
CA GLY A 547 53.33 -21.53 20.78
C GLY A 547 52.65 -20.30 21.42
N VAL A 548 51.62 -19.75 20.76
CA VAL A 548 50.94 -18.49 21.12
C VAL A 548 49.43 -18.63 21.05
N ASP A 549 48.73 -17.82 21.85
CA ASP A 549 47.28 -17.66 21.81
C ASP A 549 46.89 -16.47 20.90
N ASP A 550 45.63 -16.44 20.48
CA ASP A 550 45.02 -15.33 19.72
C ASP A 550 45.75 -14.93 18.42
N CYS A 551 46.35 -15.90 17.72
CA CYS A 551 47.05 -15.60 16.46
C CYS A 551 46.05 -15.26 15.35
N LYS A 552 46.10 -14.03 14.83
CA LYS A 552 45.22 -13.55 13.76
C LYS A 552 45.92 -13.57 12.40
N PRO A 553 45.42 -14.28 11.39
CA PRO A 553 46.02 -14.31 10.05
C PRO A 553 46.18 -12.91 9.45
N LEU A 554 47.32 -12.68 8.78
CA LEU A 554 47.53 -11.46 8.01
C LEU A 554 46.93 -11.65 6.62
N LYS A 555 45.89 -10.87 6.31
CA LYS A 555 45.15 -10.91 5.04
C LYS A 555 45.99 -10.51 3.81
N VAL A 556 47.08 -9.77 4.02
CA VAL A 556 48.04 -9.39 2.97
C VAL A 556 49.46 -9.61 3.49
N SER A 557 50.21 -10.49 2.83
CA SER A 557 51.58 -10.85 3.22
C SER A 557 52.53 -11.04 2.03
N GLU A 558 52.99 -9.93 1.44
CA GLU A 558 53.97 -9.95 0.33
C GLU A 558 55.42 -9.96 0.82
N TYR A 559 55.81 -10.96 1.61
CA TYR A 559 57.17 -11.06 2.16
C TYR A 559 57.95 -12.25 1.62
N ASN A 560 57.40 -13.45 1.75
CA ASN A 560 57.97 -14.71 1.29
C ASN A 560 56.85 -15.75 1.12
N GLU A 561 57.21 -17.03 1.00
CA GLU A 561 56.24 -18.12 0.85
C GLU A 561 55.67 -18.65 2.18
N ASN A 562 55.69 -17.90 3.28
CA ASN A 562 55.10 -18.33 4.54
C ASN A 562 53.68 -17.76 4.72
N PHE A 563 52.87 -18.49 5.47
CA PHE A 563 51.64 -17.97 6.06
C PHE A 563 51.99 -17.17 7.32
N TYR A 564 51.38 -16.00 7.49
CA TYR A 564 51.69 -15.11 8.61
C TYR A 564 50.47 -14.93 9.50
N CYS A 565 50.66 -14.97 10.82
CA CYS A 565 49.64 -14.55 11.78
C CYS A 565 50.25 -13.68 12.88
N LEU A 566 49.48 -12.69 13.34
CA LEU A 566 49.86 -11.72 14.37
C LEU A 566 49.34 -12.21 15.72
N ALA A 567 50.26 -12.34 16.67
CA ALA A 567 49.93 -12.42 18.10
C ALA A 567 50.20 -11.06 18.77
N ASN A 568 49.93 -10.95 20.07
CA ASN A 568 50.05 -9.66 20.79
C ASN A 568 51.46 -9.04 20.75
N SER A 569 52.51 -9.85 20.81
CA SER A 569 53.91 -9.39 20.91
C SER A 569 54.85 -9.94 19.83
N GLU A 570 54.33 -10.74 18.90
CA GLU A 570 55.12 -11.34 17.84
C GLU A 570 54.26 -11.65 16.61
N VAL A 571 54.93 -11.91 15.49
CA VAL A 571 54.33 -12.45 14.28
C VAL A 571 54.89 -13.84 14.06
N LEU A 572 54.01 -14.82 13.82
CA LEU A 572 54.44 -16.15 13.39
C LEU A 572 54.59 -16.15 11.87
N ALA A 573 55.69 -16.73 11.38
CA ALA A 573 55.86 -17.09 9.98
C ALA A 573 55.86 -18.61 9.87
N ILE A 574 54.84 -19.16 9.23
CA ILE A 574 54.54 -20.59 9.18
C ILE A 574 54.74 -21.08 7.76
N ASN A 575 55.69 -21.99 7.56
CA ASN A 575 55.82 -22.69 6.30
C ASN A 575 54.85 -23.88 6.29
N LEU A 576 53.76 -23.77 5.53
CA LEU A 576 52.71 -24.80 5.52
C LEU A 576 53.15 -26.13 4.87
N ALA A 577 54.19 -26.12 4.03
CA ALA A 577 54.66 -27.31 3.34
C ALA A 577 55.47 -28.24 4.27
N ASN A 578 56.34 -27.67 5.10
CA ASN A 578 57.17 -28.43 6.03
C ASN A 578 56.77 -28.27 7.51
N LYS A 579 55.71 -27.50 7.78
CA LYS A 579 55.13 -27.22 9.10
C LYS A 579 56.09 -26.54 10.08
N GLN A 580 57.12 -25.85 9.59
CA GLN A 580 58.03 -25.07 10.43
C GLN A 580 57.41 -23.73 10.83
N ILE A 581 57.56 -23.39 12.11
CA ILE A 581 57.07 -22.15 12.70
C ILE A 581 58.29 -21.31 13.11
N LEU A 582 58.34 -20.08 12.62
CA LEU A 582 59.32 -19.09 13.04
C LEU A 582 58.62 -17.98 13.84
N HIS A 583 59.07 -17.79 15.07
CA HIS A 583 58.60 -16.77 16.00
C HIS A 583 59.37 -15.46 15.76
N LEU A 584 58.68 -14.41 15.29
CA LEU A 584 59.27 -13.11 14.96
C LEU A 584 58.78 -12.04 15.94
N PRO A 585 59.49 -11.76 17.04
CA PRO A 585 59.08 -10.77 18.04
C PRO A 585 58.95 -9.35 17.46
N LEU A 586 58.00 -8.59 17.99
CA LEU A 586 57.80 -7.17 17.73
C LEU A 586 58.58 -6.33 18.76
N ASP A 587 59.60 -5.62 18.31
CA ASP A 587 60.33 -4.68 19.17
C ASP A 587 59.39 -3.56 19.64
N GLN A 588 59.27 -3.34 20.95
CA GLN A 588 58.33 -2.38 21.53
C GLN A 588 56.87 -2.59 21.06
N ALA A 589 56.41 -3.85 21.07
CA ALA A 589 55.08 -4.25 20.63
C ALA A 589 53.98 -3.26 21.06
N PRO A 590 53.12 -2.82 20.12
CA PRO A 590 52.02 -1.92 20.44
C PRO A 590 50.99 -2.62 21.32
N ILE A 591 50.31 -1.85 22.18
CA ILE A 591 49.26 -2.37 23.04
C ILE A 591 48.05 -2.74 22.18
N ASN A 592 47.56 -3.97 22.32
CA ASN A 592 46.35 -4.51 21.68
C ASN A 592 46.31 -4.24 20.16
N PRO A 593 47.17 -4.89 19.36
CA PRO A 593 47.11 -4.75 17.91
C PRO A 593 45.73 -5.20 17.38
N LYS A 594 45.16 -4.42 16.45
CA LYS A 594 43.81 -4.64 15.90
C LYS A 594 43.83 -5.28 14.53
N GLY A 595 44.74 -4.83 13.67
CA GLY A 595 44.98 -5.41 12.36
C GLY A 595 46.44 -5.22 11.96
N ALA A 596 46.93 -6.05 11.05
CA ALA A 596 48.26 -5.93 10.50
C ALA A 596 48.34 -6.45 9.07
N ALA A 597 49.30 -5.91 8.31
CA ALA A 597 49.61 -6.36 6.96
C ALA A 597 51.09 -6.18 6.69
N ILE A 598 51.64 -7.06 5.84
CA ILE A 598 53.01 -6.92 5.33
C ILE A 598 52.96 -6.42 3.91
N TYR A 599 53.63 -5.30 3.67
CA TYR A 599 53.73 -4.68 2.35
C TYR A 599 55.15 -4.19 2.10
N ASN A 600 55.74 -4.65 0.99
CA ASN A 600 57.08 -4.28 0.56
C ASN A 600 58.14 -4.46 1.67
N GLY A 601 58.20 -5.65 2.27
CA GLY A 601 59.19 -5.97 3.30
C GLY A 601 58.94 -5.37 4.69
N ARG A 602 57.84 -4.62 4.87
CA ARG A 602 57.54 -3.90 6.12
C ARG A 602 56.21 -4.35 6.70
N LEU A 603 56.18 -4.50 8.01
CA LEU A 603 54.96 -4.81 8.75
C LEU A 603 54.32 -3.50 9.21
N TYR A 604 53.02 -3.37 8.97
CA TYR A 604 52.19 -2.28 9.45
C TYR A 604 51.18 -2.84 10.43
N VAL A 605 51.09 -2.24 11.62
CA VAL A 605 50.22 -2.68 12.70
C VAL A 605 49.38 -1.51 13.18
N ALA A 606 48.05 -1.62 13.09
CA ALA A 606 47.13 -0.67 13.70
C ALA A 606 46.91 -1.03 15.17
N ALA A 607 47.02 -0.04 16.06
CA ALA A 607 46.95 -0.24 17.49
C ALA A 607 45.78 0.52 18.13
N ASP A 608 45.45 0.17 19.37
CA ASP A 608 44.32 0.74 20.12
C ASP A 608 44.45 2.26 20.41
N ASP A 609 45.65 2.81 20.27
CA ASP A 609 45.97 4.24 20.44
C ASP A 609 45.67 5.09 19.20
N GLY A 610 45.12 4.49 18.14
CA GLY A 610 44.79 5.19 16.90
C GLY A 610 45.97 5.41 15.95
N GLN A 611 47.15 4.88 16.26
CA GLN A 611 48.34 4.96 15.42
C GLN A 611 48.51 3.69 14.57
N ILE A 612 49.15 3.85 13.41
CA ILE A 612 49.73 2.73 12.66
C ILE A 612 51.23 2.75 12.92
N TYR A 613 51.76 1.63 13.37
CA TYR A 613 53.20 1.45 13.54
C TYR A 613 53.78 0.66 12.39
N ARG A 614 54.89 1.15 11.84
CA ARG A 614 55.66 0.48 10.80
C ARG A 614 56.91 -0.15 11.41
N PHE A 615 57.19 -1.38 11.02
CA PHE A 615 58.38 -2.14 11.42
C PHE A 615 59.15 -2.60 10.19
N THR A 616 60.45 -2.79 10.36
CA THR A 616 61.34 -3.36 9.35
C THR A 616 61.59 -4.84 9.67
N GLY A 617 61.38 -5.71 8.68
CA GLY A 617 61.63 -7.14 8.83
C GLY A 617 63.12 -7.46 8.87
N GLN A 618 63.52 -8.31 9.81
CA GLN A 618 64.85 -8.93 9.90
C GLN A 618 64.70 -10.45 10.10
N THR A 619 65.80 -11.19 10.03
CA THR A 619 65.81 -12.66 10.19
C THR A 619 65.31 -13.12 11.57
N THR A 620 65.44 -12.27 12.60
CA THR A 620 65.12 -12.62 13.99
C THR A 620 63.90 -11.88 14.54
N GLY A 621 63.20 -11.05 13.76
CA GLY A 621 62.05 -10.29 14.25
C GLY A 621 61.72 -9.03 13.46
N TRP A 622 60.77 -8.27 13.99
CA TRP A 622 60.30 -6.99 13.47
C TRP A 622 60.80 -5.84 14.35
N VAL A 623 61.68 -5.01 13.79
CA VAL A 623 62.40 -3.98 14.55
C VAL A 623 62.13 -2.57 14.03
N ALA A 624 62.72 -1.57 14.69
CA ALA A 624 62.66 -0.17 14.29
C ALA A 624 61.22 0.35 14.18
N LYS A 625 60.45 0.18 15.27
CA LYS A 625 59.10 0.73 15.41
C LYS A 625 59.08 2.22 15.10
N GLN A 626 58.23 2.61 14.16
CA GLN A 626 58.03 4.01 13.78
C GLN A 626 56.55 4.30 13.64
N SER A 627 56.10 5.46 14.16
CA SER A 627 54.78 5.99 13.84
C SER A 627 54.67 6.25 12.33
N TRP A 628 53.60 5.76 11.72
CA TRP A 628 53.39 5.87 10.28
C TRP A 628 52.36 6.95 9.92
N LEU A 629 51.29 7.11 10.69
CA LEU A 629 50.34 8.21 10.49
C LEU A 629 50.97 9.53 10.96
N SER A 630 50.76 10.58 10.15
CA SER A 630 51.16 11.95 10.50
C SER A 630 50.42 12.46 11.74
N SER A 631 49.16 12.05 11.90
CA SER A 631 48.31 12.33 13.05
C SER A 631 47.56 11.06 13.47
N PRO A 632 47.59 10.65 14.74
CA PRO A 632 46.79 9.53 15.23
C PRO A 632 45.28 9.76 15.04
N LEU A 633 44.54 8.66 14.87
CA LEU A 633 43.08 8.69 14.83
C LEU A 633 42.48 9.03 16.20
N ASN A 634 41.35 9.74 16.18
CA ASN A 634 40.51 9.90 17.37
C ASN A 634 39.71 8.63 17.71
N ASN A 635 39.38 7.82 16.70
CA ASN A 635 38.60 6.60 16.84
C ASN A 635 39.50 5.37 16.81
N LYS A 636 39.15 4.35 17.59
CA LYS A 636 39.92 3.10 17.67
C LYS A 636 39.84 2.32 16.34
N PRO A 637 40.99 1.92 15.77
CA PRO A 637 41.03 1.00 14.64
C PRO A 637 40.37 -0.34 14.97
N GLN A 638 39.83 -0.99 13.95
CA GLN A 638 39.25 -2.34 14.03
C GLN A 638 40.04 -3.32 13.18
N ASP A 639 40.43 -2.90 11.98
CA ASP A 639 41.18 -3.72 11.03
C ASP A 639 41.91 -2.82 10.01
N LEU A 640 42.87 -3.38 9.28
CA LEU A 640 43.56 -2.69 8.19
C LEU A 640 43.88 -3.64 7.04
N ILE A 641 43.89 -3.12 5.82
CA ILE A 641 44.45 -3.79 4.65
C ILE A 641 45.34 -2.83 3.88
N ILE A 642 46.21 -3.39 3.03
CA ILE A 642 47.09 -2.60 2.18
C ILE A 642 46.93 -3.03 0.73
N ASP A 643 46.52 -2.08 -0.11
CA ASP A 643 46.54 -2.20 -1.56
C ASP A 643 47.07 -0.90 -2.17
N SER A 644 48.39 -0.76 -2.19
CA SER A 644 49.15 0.46 -2.55
C SER A 644 48.92 1.67 -1.62
N SER A 645 47.72 1.81 -1.06
CA SER A 645 47.36 2.67 0.07
C SER A 645 46.93 1.80 1.26
N ILE A 646 46.96 2.36 2.46
CA ILE A 646 46.40 1.70 3.65
C ILE A 646 44.94 2.08 3.77
N PHE A 647 44.05 1.09 3.78
CA PHE A 647 42.66 1.27 4.16
C PHE A 647 42.51 0.85 5.62
N LEU A 648 42.00 1.77 6.43
CA LEU A 648 41.91 1.65 7.87
C LEU A 648 40.45 1.68 8.30
N LEU A 649 40.00 0.57 8.90
CA LEU A 649 38.64 0.42 9.38
C LEU A 649 38.53 0.90 10.83
N THR A 650 37.48 1.67 11.11
CA THR A 650 37.01 1.99 12.46
C THR A 650 35.58 1.50 12.60
N SER A 651 35.02 1.50 13.81
CA SER A 651 33.66 1.00 14.06
C SER A 651 32.57 1.70 13.22
N ASN A 652 32.83 2.95 12.80
CA ASN A 652 31.82 3.82 12.17
C ASN A 652 32.25 4.31 10.78
N GLY A 653 33.38 3.86 10.24
CA GLY A 653 33.91 4.40 9.00
C GLY A 653 35.17 3.74 8.48
N LEU A 654 35.42 3.94 7.19
CA LEU A 654 36.62 3.49 6.49
C LEU A 654 37.38 4.73 5.97
N SER A 655 38.68 4.78 6.22
CA SER A 655 39.55 5.87 5.76
C SER A 655 40.72 5.33 4.95
N GLN A 656 41.19 6.11 3.98
CA GLN A 656 42.33 5.77 3.15
C GLN A 656 43.51 6.68 3.49
N TYR A 657 44.70 6.08 3.60
CA TYR A 657 45.95 6.77 3.89
C TYR A 657 47.01 6.43 2.86
N LEU A 658 47.77 7.45 2.45
CA LEU A 658 48.92 7.31 1.57
C LEU A 658 50.10 8.06 2.19
N SER A 659 51.23 7.38 2.35
CA SER A 659 52.44 7.95 2.96
C SER A 659 52.21 8.59 4.34
N GLY A 660 51.28 8.05 5.12
CA GLY A 660 50.92 8.55 6.46
C GLY A 660 49.87 9.66 6.49
N GLU A 661 49.47 10.19 5.34
CA GLU A 661 48.49 11.28 5.24
C GLU A 661 47.11 10.79 4.82
N ALA A 662 46.07 11.37 5.41
CA ALA A 662 44.67 11.07 5.08
C ALA A 662 44.34 11.52 3.65
N GLN A 663 43.68 10.66 2.89
CA GLN A 663 43.23 10.96 1.53
C GLN A 663 41.78 11.47 1.54
N ASN A 664 41.37 12.16 0.47
CA ASN A 664 39.97 12.53 0.26
C ASN A 664 39.16 11.30 -0.15
N PHE A 665 38.86 10.45 0.84
CA PHE A 665 38.13 9.20 0.69
C PHE A 665 37.03 9.17 1.75
N SER A 666 35.78 9.33 1.31
CA SER A 666 34.61 9.35 2.18
C SER A 666 33.51 8.50 1.55
N PRO A 667 33.49 7.18 1.81
CA PRO A 667 32.52 6.29 1.21
C PRO A 667 31.11 6.63 1.73
N GLN A 668 30.17 6.81 0.80
CA GLN A 668 28.77 7.06 1.13
C GLN A 668 28.05 5.72 1.29
N ILE A 669 27.99 5.23 2.53
CA ILE A 669 27.41 3.94 2.88
C ILE A 669 26.04 4.18 3.52
N TYR A 670 25.01 3.55 2.94
CA TYR A 670 23.64 3.65 3.43
C TYR A 670 23.01 2.25 3.61
N PRO A 671 22.33 1.98 4.73
CA PRO A 671 22.31 2.82 5.93
C PRO A 671 23.71 2.99 6.52
N THR A 672 23.93 4.05 7.29
CA THR A 672 25.24 4.37 7.88
C THR A 672 25.82 3.16 8.61
N MET A 673 27.10 2.89 8.34
CA MET A 673 27.84 1.79 8.94
C MET A 673 28.10 2.05 10.43
N ASN A 674 27.66 1.14 11.28
CA ASN A 674 27.94 1.12 12.71
C ASN A 674 28.36 -0.29 13.13
N GLU A 675 29.28 -0.39 14.09
CA GLU A 675 29.79 -1.67 14.59
C GLU A 675 30.56 -2.48 13.52
N ALA A 676 31.30 -1.81 12.65
CA ALA A 676 32.23 -2.47 11.74
C ALA A 676 33.38 -3.13 12.50
N LYS A 677 33.75 -4.36 12.11
CA LYS A 677 34.78 -5.15 12.82
C LYS A 677 35.89 -5.67 11.92
N TYR A 678 35.56 -6.15 10.72
CA TYR A 678 36.52 -6.82 9.85
C TYR A 678 36.52 -6.20 8.45
N LEU A 679 37.71 -6.13 7.86
CA LEU A 679 37.94 -5.62 6.52
C LEU A 679 38.65 -6.70 5.70
N ALA A 680 38.18 -6.96 4.48
CA ALA A 680 38.86 -7.82 3.53
C ALA A 680 39.00 -7.12 2.17
N GLY A 681 40.12 -7.35 1.53
CA GLY A 681 40.45 -6.79 0.22
C GLY A 681 41.86 -7.20 -0.17
N ASN A 682 42.09 -7.42 -1.46
CA ASN A 682 43.41 -7.77 -1.99
C ASN A 682 43.65 -7.07 -3.35
N LYS A 683 44.83 -7.29 -3.94
CA LYS A 683 45.19 -6.68 -5.23
C LYS A 683 44.32 -7.20 -6.39
N SER A 684 43.86 -8.45 -6.31
CA SER A 684 43.04 -9.09 -7.33
C SER A 684 41.58 -8.64 -7.28
N SER A 685 41.08 -8.20 -6.12
CA SER A 685 39.70 -7.76 -5.95
C SER A 685 39.49 -6.32 -6.46
N ALA A 686 38.39 -6.08 -7.18
CA ALA A 686 37.99 -4.72 -7.55
C ALA A 686 37.38 -3.94 -6.36
N ASN A 687 36.95 -4.67 -5.33
CA ASN A 687 36.14 -4.17 -4.22
C ASN A 687 36.80 -4.45 -2.88
N LEU A 688 36.32 -3.72 -1.86
CA LEU A 688 36.57 -3.93 -0.44
C LEU A 688 35.30 -4.48 0.22
N TYR A 689 35.49 -5.35 1.20
CA TYR A 689 34.44 -6.07 1.89
C TYR A 689 34.54 -5.77 3.37
N ILE A 690 33.47 -5.24 3.95
CA ILE A 690 33.45 -4.81 5.35
C ILE A 690 32.35 -5.58 6.06
N TYR A 691 32.70 -6.31 7.11
CA TYR A 691 31.69 -6.83 8.03
C TYR A 691 31.30 -5.79 9.07
N SER A 692 29.99 -5.61 9.20
CA SER A 692 29.35 -4.69 10.14
C SER A 692 28.28 -5.43 10.94
N GLY A 693 28.32 -5.28 12.28
CA GLY A 693 27.41 -5.96 13.20
C GLY A 693 25.99 -5.37 13.24
N ASP A 694 25.80 -4.17 12.68
CA ASP A 694 24.49 -3.56 12.53
C ASP A 694 23.55 -4.37 11.62
N TYR A 695 22.24 -4.13 11.75
CA TYR A 695 21.20 -4.81 10.95
C TYR A 695 21.24 -6.35 11.01
N ASN A 696 21.56 -6.93 12.17
CA ASN A 696 21.77 -8.37 12.39
C ASN A 696 23.01 -8.96 11.67
N GLY A 697 23.94 -8.10 11.27
CA GLY A 697 25.14 -8.48 10.53
C GLY A 697 24.96 -8.32 9.03
N ARG A 698 25.88 -7.58 8.41
CA ARG A 698 25.94 -7.40 6.96
C ARG A 698 27.38 -7.35 6.45
N ILE A 699 27.57 -7.73 5.20
CA ILE A 699 28.80 -7.48 4.44
C ILE A 699 28.54 -6.33 3.48
N ILE A 700 29.28 -5.26 3.64
CA ILE A 700 29.20 -4.06 2.81
C ILE A 700 30.29 -4.16 1.75
N VAL A 701 29.88 -4.11 0.48
CA VAL A 701 30.79 -4.17 -0.67
C VAL A 701 30.88 -2.79 -1.29
N ILE A 702 32.08 -2.22 -1.26
CA ILE A 702 32.38 -0.93 -1.89
C ILE A 702 33.50 -1.09 -2.90
N ASP A 703 33.52 -0.28 -3.95
CA ASP A 703 34.70 -0.21 -4.80
C ASP A 703 35.85 0.53 -4.09
N LYS A 704 37.06 0.43 -4.64
CA LYS A 704 38.25 1.12 -4.10
C LYS A 704 38.17 2.66 -4.19
N LYS A 705 37.11 3.22 -4.80
CA LYS A 705 36.81 4.66 -4.84
C LYS A 705 35.75 5.07 -3.80
N GLY A 706 35.21 4.13 -3.05
CA GLY A 706 34.24 4.36 -1.98
C GLY A 706 32.78 4.33 -2.41
N LYS A 707 32.48 3.90 -3.64
CA LYS A 707 31.10 3.73 -4.12
C LYS A 707 30.53 2.41 -3.60
N LEU A 708 29.33 2.47 -3.01
CA LEU A 708 28.58 1.28 -2.63
C LEU A 708 28.18 0.44 -3.86
N ILE A 709 28.57 -0.82 -3.87
CA ILE A 709 28.28 -1.78 -4.95
C ILE A 709 27.10 -2.68 -4.57
N ASN A 710 27.21 -3.35 -3.42
CA ASN A 710 26.22 -4.31 -2.93
C ASN A 710 26.30 -4.44 -1.40
N GLN A 711 25.27 -5.00 -0.78
CA GLN A 711 25.31 -5.39 0.62
C GLN A 711 24.74 -6.79 0.79
N TYR A 712 25.48 -7.70 1.40
CA TYR A 712 24.97 -9.03 1.70
C TYR A 712 24.44 -9.10 3.13
N ILE A 713 23.36 -9.86 3.30
CA ILE A 713 22.83 -10.27 4.59
C ILE A 713 22.63 -11.78 4.58
N GLY A 714 22.98 -12.43 5.68
CA GLY A 714 22.87 -13.88 5.82
C GLY A 714 22.28 -14.29 7.17
N GLU A 715 21.96 -15.58 7.27
CA GLU A 715 21.39 -16.14 8.49
C GLU A 715 22.46 -16.24 9.60
N ASN A 716 22.09 -15.79 10.80
CA ASN A 716 22.93 -15.84 12.01
C ASN A 716 24.24 -15.03 11.93
N TRP A 717 24.25 -13.91 11.22
CA TRP A 717 25.42 -13.04 11.07
C TRP A 717 25.67 -12.06 12.24
N GLN A 718 24.94 -12.20 13.35
CA GLN A 718 25.08 -11.31 14.53
C GLN A 718 26.46 -11.45 15.22
N ASN A 719 27.13 -12.60 15.06
CA ASN A 719 28.38 -12.92 15.75
C ASN A 719 29.42 -13.54 14.79
N ILE A 720 29.69 -12.87 13.67
CA ILE A 720 30.81 -13.26 12.80
C ILE A 720 32.13 -13.02 13.53
N LYS A 721 33.05 -13.98 13.42
CA LYS A 721 34.36 -13.97 14.09
C LYS A 721 35.47 -13.46 13.18
N ASP A 722 35.35 -13.65 11.87
CA ASP A 722 36.32 -13.15 10.90
C ASP A 722 35.77 -13.21 9.47
N ILE A 723 36.40 -12.50 8.53
CA ILE A 723 36.17 -12.63 7.10
C ILE A 723 37.50 -12.56 6.33
N ASP A 724 37.60 -13.30 5.23
CA ASP A 724 38.72 -13.18 4.30
C ASP A 724 38.33 -13.53 2.85
N LEU A 725 39.15 -13.14 1.88
CA LEU A 725 38.92 -13.35 0.46
C LEU A 725 39.84 -14.41 -0.13
N SER A 726 39.36 -15.13 -1.15
CA SER A 726 40.24 -15.90 -2.01
C SER A 726 41.27 -15.03 -2.72
N ASP A 727 42.43 -15.60 -3.05
CA ASP A 727 43.53 -14.86 -3.71
C ASP A 727 43.11 -14.28 -5.07
N ASP A 728 42.16 -14.91 -5.75
CA ASP A 728 41.57 -14.43 -7.00
C ASP A 728 40.44 -13.39 -6.81
N GLY A 729 40.04 -13.13 -5.57
CA GLY A 729 39.02 -12.17 -5.18
C GLY A 729 37.58 -12.57 -5.54
N LYS A 730 37.34 -13.84 -5.93
CA LYS A 730 36.02 -14.32 -6.37
C LYS A 730 35.18 -14.95 -5.26
N MET A 731 35.79 -15.34 -4.15
CA MET A 731 35.12 -15.96 -3.02
C MET A 731 35.39 -15.16 -1.76
N LEU A 732 34.33 -14.85 -1.01
CA LEU A 732 34.41 -14.33 0.34
C LEU A 732 34.09 -15.45 1.33
N TYR A 733 34.96 -15.64 2.31
CA TYR A 733 34.76 -16.58 3.41
C TYR A 733 34.40 -15.83 4.67
N ILE A 734 33.42 -16.35 5.39
CA ILE A 734 32.85 -15.76 6.59
C ILE A 734 32.89 -16.79 7.70
N LEU A 735 33.67 -16.51 8.74
CA LEU A 735 33.76 -17.38 9.91
C LEU A 735 32.65 -17.06 10.91
N LYS A 736 31.77 -18.02 11.13
CA LYS A 736 30.69 -18.00 12.13
C LYS A 736 31.04 -18.92 13.31
N ALA A 737 30.20 -18.88 14.34
CA ALA A 737 30.36 -19.76 15.49
C ALA A 737 30.17 -21.26 15.16
N ASP A 738 29.35 -21.57 14.14
CA ASP A 738 28.98 -22.92 13.74
C ASP A 738 29.74 -23.44 12.50
N GLY A 739 30.61 -22.61 11.90
CA GLY A 739 31.33 -22.99 10.69
C GLY A 739 31.80 -21.82 9.84
N VAL A 740 32.30 -22.15 8.65
CA VAL A 740 32.66 -21.17 7.61
C VAL A 740 31.62 -21.19 6.50
N GLU A 741 31.03 -20.03 6.22
CA GLU A 741 30.16 -19.79 5.08
C GLU A 741 30.97 -19.16 3.94
N ARG A 742 30.66 -19.50 2.69
CA ARG A 742 31.32 -18.92 1.51
C ARG A 742 30.33 -18.20 0.61
N ILE A 743 30.72 -17.07 0.03
CA ILE A 743 29.93 -16.29 -0.91
C ILE A 743 30.72 -16.16 -2.22
N GLU A 744 30.09 -16.50 -3.34
CA GLU A 744 30.62 -16.20 -4.68
C GLU A 744 30.28 -14.75 -5.05
N LEU A 745 31.29 -14.00 -5.52
CA LEU A 745 31.28 -12.54 -5.63
C LEU A 745 31.08 -12.00 -7.04
#